data_AF-A0A3M1EQH9-F1
#
_entry.id   AF-A0A3M1EQH9-F1
#
_cell.length_a   1.000
_cell.length_b   1.000
_cell.length_c   1.000
_cell.angle_alpha   90.00
_cell.angle_beta   90.00
_cell.angle_gamma   90.00
#
_symmetry.space_group_name_H-M   'P 1'
#
loop_
_entity.id
_entity.type
_entity.pdbx_description
1 polymer ?
#
loop_
_entity_poly.entity_id
_entity_poly.type
_entity_poly.pdbx_seq_one_letter_code
_entity_poly.pdbx_strand_id
1 'polypeptide(L)'
;MEPSGKTAESRWDDEDAASKRGKAMGSMRPGTKRKRGCVMRRIFRRLAKDGKKGGWNGMRLLLFMAIIALLSLPLLACEGPEGPQGPQGLQGPEGPTGPEGATGPTGPAGPAGQDGQDGQDGQDGEPGPTGDPGEDACDQGSVAGSVKDDLGTPLQGVTISTIPETMTTTTDSTGTFLLQDLNIGVYTLMATREGFQDASMEVGVVACQTVNVSLVMVEGEASGPAMISGMVTDVLGNPLAGAVVTAEGTQNSATTDENGAFSIGGLTAPGPYYLTVQAPEGYLDGGTRESVWLSAGRETVIEEPIRLSGRPPEDATYVGTSTCATEGCHSAGLVAAVQSSVHHRSIQYPKAGDPPNYSEFLRDAWPEVGGRLVLPFQASAYGNPDQQVEVVLLHPEEDLYQVRIGEDTFDVIGSYGGVSSALWKQRYFFRDTKTTLRFDPASTDGEIPVKIFPMQYNQKSGTWAAYEPNDWWQDKRTFAQKCSGCHNTGLSLEIDPESGLVSKYTYKEQNTGCEKCHGPGSAHVASRTDQDRVRNIINPNYITAKASLQLCGHCHSRGSSAAPQGAYGFPWNENGGGPGHGEFIAGIDPELDDYYDQNPGLWGDPVAHSKKHHQQYNDELKAKHANNPFEKVTCQTCHSPHSASRSPFQLHVDGWTYTRPDYRINVLCLACHATHGDFSDIAKTDVAAVHVGAEGTVTDMEGNAMTFTEEEIAAARQTVADGVKGHMLGRAGMPAMYDPENGPGRCTTCHMPKTAKSAEYVMGTDADGNSA
;
A
#
# COMPACT_ATOMS: atom_id res chain seq x y z
N MET A 1 -13.35 37.41 34.79
CA MET A 1 -14.80 37.48 34.59
C MET A 1 -15.20 36.19 33.92
N GLU A 2 -16.05 35.42 34.60
CA GLU A 2 -16.55 34.11 34.19
C GLU A 2 -17.46 34.14 32.95
N PRO A 3 -17.67 32.97 32.30
CA PRO A 3 -18.34 32.79 31.02
C PRO A 3 -19.80 32.33 31.15
N SER A 4 -20.55 32.38 30.06
CA SER A 4 -21.84 31.69 29.87
C SER A 4 -21.80 30.97 28.51
N GLY A 5 -22.07 29.67 28.32
CA GLY A 5 -22.77 28.70 29.15
C GLY A 5 -24.13 28.38 28.52
N LYS A 6 -24.24 27.18 27.90
CA LYS A 6 -25.41 26.31 27.57
C LYS A 6 -25.25 25.71 26.16
N THR A 7 -24.85 24.46 25.92
CA THR A 7 -25.35 23.09 26.23
C THR A 7 -26.62 22.65 25.50
N ALA A 8 -26.54 21.38 25.05
CA ALA A 8 -27.59 20.42 24.68
C ALA A 8 -28.16 20.51 23.25
N GLU A 9 -28.46 19.45 22.51
CA GLU A 9 -28.15 18.01 22.53
C GLU A 9 -28.81 17.43 21.26
N SER A 10 -28.39 16.22 20.90
CA SER A 10 -28.92 15.28 19.90
C SER A 10 -30.45 15.24 19.69
N ARG A 11 -30.88 15.02 18.44
CA ARG A 11 -31.84 13.94 18.11
C ARG A 11 -31.89 13.64 16.61
N TRP A 12 -31.60 12.38 16.29
CA TRP A 12 -32.05 11.70 15.08
C TRP A 12 -33.55 11.39 15.26
N ASP A 13 -34.35 11.62 14.24
CA ASP A 13 -35.62 10.93 14.02
C ASP A 13 -35.84 10.83 12.50
N ASP A 14 -35.96 9.59 12.04
CA ASP A 14 -36.55 9.20 10.76
C ASP A 14 -38.00 9.69 10.67
N GLU A 15 -38.48 10.06 9.48
CA GLU A 15 -39.81 9.63 9.05
C GLU A 15 -40.02 9.76 7.53
N ASP A 16 -40.52 8.66 7.00
CA ASP A 16 -40.81 8.28 5.62
C ASP A 16 -42.19 8.83 5.20
N ALA A 17 -42.36 9.37 3.97
CA ALA A 17 -43.69 9.64 3.43
C ALA A 17 -43.78 9.72 1.89
N ALA A 18 -44.25 8.60 1.33
CA ALA A 18 -45.45 8.51 0.48
C ALA A 18 -45.39 8.79 -1.04
N SER A 19 -45.18 7.69 -1.77
CA SER A 19 -46.00 7.16 -2.89
C SER A 19 -47.45 7.68 -3.09
N LYS A 20 -47.83 7.96 -4.36
CA LYS A 20 -49.19 7.81 -4.95
C LYS A 20 -49.06 7.34 -6.42
N ARG A 21 -49.40 6.08 -6.78
CA ARG A 21 -50.70 5.52 -7.29
C ARG A 21 -51.30 6.32 -8.48
N GLY A 22 -51.74 5.79 -9.63
CA GLY A 22 -52.13 4.44 -10.07
C GLY A 22 -53.56 4.46 -10.66
N LYS A 23 -53.84 3.73 -11.77
CA LYS A 23 -55.13 3.14 -12.26
C LYS A 23 -55.06 2.84 -13.78
N ALA A 24 -55.68 1.82 -14.41
CA ALA A 24 -56.55 0.69 -14.03
C ALA A 24 -56.59 -0.32 -15.23
N MET A 25 -56.39 -1.63 -15.01
CA MET A 25 -57.33 -2.79 -15.05
C MET A 25 -58.22 -3.05 -16.29
N GLY A 26 -58.12 -4.29 -16.80
CA GLY A 26 -59.07 -5.02 -17.67
C GLY A 26 -58.64 -6.50 -17.80
N SER A 27 -59.58 -7.45 -17.81
CA SER A 27 -59.52 -8.81 -17.21
C SER A 27 -59.41 -10.04 -18.14
N MET A 28 -58.99 -11.20 -17.55
CA MET A 28 -59.25 -12.64 -17.90
C MET A 28 -58.62 -13.20 -19.21
N ARG A 29 -58.08 -14.44 -19.37
CA ARG A 29 -58.00 -15.75 -18.64
C ARG A 29 -56.79 -16.55 -19.25
N PRO A 30 -56.42 -17.76 -18.75
CA PRO A 30 -55.04 -18.29 -18.81
C PRO A 30 -54.74 -19.23 -19.99
N GLY A 31 -53.46 -19.26 -20.41
CA GLY A 31 -52.94 -20.31 -21.29
C GLY A 31 -51.58 -19.97 -21.93
N THR A 32 -50.62 -20.89 -21.78
CA THR A 32 -49.33 -21.00 -22.48
C THR A 32 -48.13 -20.18 -21.94
N LYS A 33 -47.24 -20.89 -21.22
CA LYS A 33 -45.86 -20.46 -20.95
C LYS A 33 -45.06 -20.51 -22.27
N ARG A 34 -44.61 -19.36 -22.79
CA ARG A 34 -43.59 -19.28 -23.86
C ARG A 34 -42.24 -18.86 -23.27
N LYS A 35 -41.24 -19.70 -23.50
CA LYS A 35 -39.81 -19.48 -23.18
C LYS A 35 -39.28 -18.24 -23.93
N ARG A 36 -38.49 -17.41 -23.24
CA ARG A 36 -37.77 -16.25 -23.81
C ARG A 36 -36.62 -16.76 -24.68
N GLY A 37 -36.59 -16.33 -25.93
CA GLY A 37 -35.51 -16.59 -26.89
C GLY A 37 -34.88 -15.28 -27.37
N CYS A 38 -33.59 -15.13 -27.07
CA CYS A 38 -32.52 -14.57 -27.88
C CYS A 38 -32.66 -13.16 -28.53
N VAL A 39 -31.95 -12.20 -27.96
CA VAL A 39 -31.75 -10.80 -28.41
C VAL A 39 -30.78 -10.66 -29.61
N MET A 40 -30.26 -11.77 -30.16
CA MET A 40 -29.25 -11.72 -31.24
C MET A 40 -29.76 -11.36 -32.65
N ARG A 41 -31.08 -11.25 -32.87
CA ARG A 41 -31.62 -10.86 -34.19
C ARG A 41 -31.66 -9.35 -34.47
N ARG A 42 -31.36 -8.49 -33.48
CA ARG A 42 -31.28 -7.02 -33.67
C ARG A 42 -29.90 -6.52 -34.12
N ILE A 43 -28.83 -7.26 -33.82
CA ILE A 43 -27.45 -6.87 -34.14
C ILE A 43 -27.15 -7.08 -35.64
N PHE A 44 -27.66 -8.16 -36.23
CA PHE A 44 -27.46 -8.46 -37.65
C PHE A 44 -28.12 -7.49 -38.64
N ARG A 45 -29.11 -6.68 -38.22
CA ARG A 45 -29.73 -5.67 -39.10
C ARG A 45 -29.04 -4.31 -39.09
N ARG A 46 -28.14 -4.05 -38.14
CA ARG A 46 -27.42 -2.77 -38.05
C ARG A 46 -26.07 -2.79 -38.78
N LEU A 47 -25.39 -3.94 -38.80
CA LEU A 47 -24.10 -4.09 -39.48
C LEU A 47 -24.19 -4.16 -41.02
N ALA A 48 -25.39 -4.42 -41.58
CA ALA A 48 -25.61 -4.43 -43.03
C ALA A 48 -25.86 -3.02 -43.63
N LYS A 49 -25.87 -1.96 -42.81
CA LYS A 49 -26.14 -0.58 -43.30
C LYS A 49 -24.89 0.30 -43.48
N ASP A 50 -23.76 -0.05 -42.87
CA ASP A 50 -22.56 0.82 -42.89
C ASP A 50 -21.47 0.37 -43.86
N GLY A 51 -21.64 -0.77 -44.57
CA GLY A 51 -20.72 -1.24 -45.61
C GLY A 51 -20.73 -0.45 -46.93
N LYS A 52 -21.27 0.77 -46.97
CA LYS A 52 -21.36 1.62 -48.19
C LYS A 52 -20.39 2.80 -48.23
N LYS A 53 -19.37 2.84 -47.36
CA LYS A 53 -18.28 3.83 -47.47
C LYS A 53 -16.93 3.18 -47.14
N GLY A 54 -16.14 2.86 -48.17
CA GLY A 54 -14.72 2.48 -48.05
C GLY A 54 -14.38 1.09 -48.59
N GLY A 55 -13.83 1.02 -49.80
CA GLY A 55 -13.62 -0.21 -50.56
C GLY A 55 -12.55 -1.17 -50.01
N TRP A 56 -12.82 -2.47 -50.11
CA TRP A 56 -11.88 -3.57 -49.86
C TRP A 56 -11.92 -4.56 -51.04
N ASN A 57 -10.74 -4.93 -51.55
CA ASN A 57 -10.57 -5.83 -52.70
C ASN A 57 -10.90 -7.30 -52.37
N GLY A 58 -11.54 -8.00 -53.32
CA GLY A 58 -12.21 -9.30 -53.16
C GLY A 58 -11.36 -10.52 -52.79
N MET A 59 -10.04 -10.39 -52.61
CA MET A 59 -9.18 -11.52 -52.19
C MET A 59 -9.23 -11.79 -50.68
N ARG A 60 -9.55 -10.77 -49.85
CA ARG A 60 -9.57 -10.91 -48.38
C ARG A 60 -10.86 -11.52 -47.81
N LEU A 61 -11.96 -11.51 -48.56
CA LEU A 61 -13.25 -12.08 -48.13
C LEU A 61 -13.26 -13.62 -48.21
N LEU A 62 -12.51 -14.20 -49.15
CA LEU A 62 -12.40 -15.64 -49.35
C LEU A 62 -11.51 -16.32 -48.28
N LEU A 63 -10.45 -15.64 -47.82
CA LEU A 63 -9.59 -16.14 -46.74
C LEU A 63 -10.30 -16.13 -45.38
N PHE A 64 -11.15 -15.11 -45.12
CA PHE A 64 -11.85 -14.95 -43.85
C PHE A 64 -13.01 -15.96 -43.67
N MET A 65 -13.61 -16.41 -44.78
CA MET A 65 -14.67 -17.44 -44.77
C MET A 65 -14.12 -18.87 -44.57
N ALA A 66 -12.86 -19.14 -44.97
CA ALA A 66 -12.25 -20.46 -44.83
C ALA A 66 -11.85 -20.80 -43.38
N ILE A 67 -11.51 -19.80 -42.57
CA ILE A 67 -11.07 -19.98 -41.18
C ILE A 67 -12.24 -20.30 -40.23
N ILE A 68 -13.45 -19.76 -40.50
CA ILE A 68 -14.64 -20.03 -39.69
C ILE A 68 -15.20 -21.44 -39.92
N ALA A 69 -14.93 -22.05 -41.09
CA ALA A 69 -15.41 -23.39 -41.44
C ALA A 69 -14.59 -24.55 -40.81
N LEU A 70 -13.41 -24.28 -40.24
CA LEU A 70 -12.53 -25.30 -39.63
C LEU A 70 -12.67 -25.44 -38.10
N LEU A 71 -13.50 -24.62 -37.44
CA LEU A 71 -13.60 -24.57 -35.96
C LEU A 71 -14.96 -24.98 -35.38
N SER A 72 -15.77 -25.76 -36.11
CA SER A 72 -17.08 -26.20 -35.59
C SER A 72 -17.38 -27.67 -35.86
N LEU A 73 -16.82 -28.53 -35.00
CA LEU A 73 -17.30 -29.88 -34.71
C LEU A 73 -17.57 -29.96 -33.20
N PRO A 74 -18.81 -30.25 -32.76
CA PRO A 74 -19.01 -30.87 -31.46
C PRO A 74 -19.57 -32.30 -31.61
N LEU A 75 -18.94 -33.20 -30.86
CA LEU A 75 -19.36 -34.55 -30.55
C LEU A 75 -20.72 -34.57 -29.82
N LEU A 76 -21.54 -35.55 -30.17
CA LEU A 76 -22.70 -36.02 -29.41
C LEU A 76 -22.25 -36.75 -28.14
N ALA A 77 -22.75 -36.33 -26.97
CA ALA A 77 -23.13 -37.23 -25.86
C ALA A 77 -24.13 -36.51 -24.95
N CYS A 78 -25.28 -37.15 -24.73
CA CYS A 78 -26.45 -36.65 -24.03
C CYS A 78 -26.46 -37.10 -22.56
N GLU A 79 -27.00 -36.21 -21.72
CA GLU A 79 -27.43 -36.26 -20.31
C GLU A 79 -27.68 -37.63 -19.65
N GLY A 80 -27.19 -37.76 -18.41
CA GLY A 80 -27.67 -38.73 -17.43
C GLY A 80 -28.94 -38.24 -16.69
N PRO A 81 -29.73 -39.15 -16.10
CA PRO A 81 -31.02 -38.82 -15.48
C PRO A 81 -30.89 -38.02 -14.17
N GLU A 82 -31.90 -37.17 -13.91
CA GLU A 82 -32.11 -36.35 -12.71
C GLU A 82 -32.13 -37.19 -11.42
N GLY A 83 -31.36 -36.78 -10.41
CA GLY A 83 -31.30 -37.46 -9.12
C GLY A 83 -32.60 -37.33 -8.31
N PRO A 84 -32.91 -38.29 -7.41
CA PRO A 84 -34.12 -38.22 -6.59
C PRO A 84 -34.12 -36.99 -5.66
N GLN A 85 -35.31 -36.41 -5.47
CA GLN A 85 -35.57 -35.29 -4.56
C GLN A 85 -35.16 -35.63 -3.12
N GLY A 86 -34.42 -34.73 -2.46
CA GLY A 86 -33.93 -34.92 -1.09
C GLY A 86 -35.06 -35.04 -0.03
N PRO A 87 -34.75 -35.61 1.15
CA PRO A 87 -35.72 -35.81 2.23
C PRO A 87 -36.32 -34.48 2.73
N GLN A 88 -37.56 -34.54 3.19
CA GLN A 88 -38.31 -33.41 3.77
C GLN A 88 -37.57 -32.84 5.00
N GLY A 89 -37.49 -31.50 5.07
CA GLY A 89 -36.77 -30.79 6.15
C GLY A 89 -37.32 -31.05 7.56
N LEU A 90 -36.44 -30.94 8.55
CA LEU A 90 -36.74 -31.08 9.98
C LEU A 90 -37.79 -30.06 10.45
N GLN A 91 -38.60 -30.46 11.43
CA GLN A 91 -39.61 -29.63 12.08
C GLN A 91 -38.97 -28.40 12.73
N GLY A 92 -39.58 -27.23 12.53
CA GLY A 92 -39.07 -25.96 13.06
C GLY A 92 -39.07 -25.90 14.61
N PRO A 93 -38.23 -25.03 15.21
CA PRO A 93 -38.12 -24.89 16.66
C PRO A 93 -39.41 -24.38 17.31
N GLU A 94 -39.56 -24.69 18.59
CA GLU A 94 -40.69 -24.31 19.44
C GLU A 94 -40.84 -22.77 19.55
N GLY A 95 -42.08 -22.29 19.60
CA GLY A 95 -42.39 -20.86 19.62
C GLY A 95 -41.98 -20.17 20.94
N PRO A 96 -41.78 -18.84 20.92
CA PRO A 96 -41.32 -18.10 22.10
C PRO A 96 -42.35 -18.12 23.24
N THR A 97 -41.85 -18.12 24.47
CA THR A 97 -42.62 -18.02 25.71
C THR A 97 -43.44 -16.73 25.76
N GLY A 98 -44.70 -16.81 26.21
CA GLY A 98 -45.60 -15.66 26.30
C GLY A 98 -45.17 -14.62 27.34
N PRO A 99 -45.64 -13.36 27.22
CA PRO A 99 -45.25 -12.28 28.13
C PRO A 99 -45.76 -12.50 29.56
N GLU A 100 -44.96 -12.05 30.52
CA GLU A 100 -45.24 -12.13 31.96
C GLU A 100 -46.49 -11.31 32.36
N GLY A 101 -47.29 -11.84 33.27
CA GLY A 101 -48.55 -11.23 33.73
C GLY A 101 -48.32 -10.02 34.63
N ALA A 102 -49.18 -8.99 34.50
CA ALA A 102 -49.06 -7.74 35.26
C ALA A 102 -49.15 -7.95 36.78
N THR A 103 -48.25 -7.30 37.52
CA THR A 103 -48.18 -7.27 38.99
C THR A 103 -49.46 -6.69 39.61
N GLY A 104 -50.04 -7.39 40.58
CA GLY A 104 -51.22 -6.94 41.32
C GLY A 104 -50.93 -5.77 42.28
N PRO A 105 -51.95 -4.96 42.63
CA PRO A 105 -51.76 -3.74 43.42
C PRO A 105 -51.36 -4.03 44.88
N THR A 106 -50.49 -3.17 45.42
CA THR A 106 -50.02 -3.19 46.81
C THR A 106 -51.16 -3.01 47.82
N GLY A 107 -51.25 -3.91 48.80
CA GLY A 107 -52.23 -3.82 49.90
C GLY A 107 -51.90 -2.71 50.91
N PRO A 108 -52.91 -2.16 51.63
CA PRO A 108 -52.73 -1.05 52.55
C PRO A 108 -51.96 -1.45 53.82
N ALA A 109 -51.20 -0.50 54.38
CA ALA A 109 -50.41 -0.68 55.59
C ALA A 109 -51.28 -1.01 56.82
N GLY A 110 -50.93 -2.08 57.52
CA GLY A 110 -51.55 -2.47 58.80
C GLY A 110 -51.06 -1.60 59.97
N PRO A 111 -51.92 -1.36 61.00
CA PRO A 111 -51.63 -0.47 62.12
C PRO A 111 -50.60 -1.06 63.09
N ALA A 112 -49.87 -0.17 63.77
CA ALA A 112 -48.91 -0.53 64.82
C ALA A 112 -49.62 -1.18 66.02
N GLY A 113 -49.20 -2.41 66.36
CA GLY A 113 -49.67 -3.19 67.50
C GLY A 113 -48.65 -3.20 68.64
N GLN A 114 -49.17 -3.11 69.87
CA GLN A 114 -48.54 -2.75 71.14
C GLN A 114 -47.47 -3.72 71.67
N ASP A 115 -46.58 -3.16 72.50
CA ASP A 115 -45.55 -3.88 73.25
C ASP A 115 -46.13 -4.83 74.32
N GLY A 116 -45.43 -5.95 74.48
CA GLY A 116 -45.26 -6.63 75.76
C GLY A 116 -45.76 -8.07 75.81
N GLN A 117 -44.87 -9.05 75.92
CA GLN A 117 -44.16 -9.44 77.14
C GLN A 117 -43.22 -10.61 76.81
N ASP A 118 -42.07 -10.66 77.47
CA ASP A 118 -40.99 -11.61 77.19
C ASP A 118 -41.45 -13.07 77.35
N GLY A 119 -41.37 -13.82 76.26
CA GLY A 119 -41.51 -15.27 76.20
C GLY A 119 -40.18 -15.91 75.81
N GLN A 120 -39.85 -17.03 76.46
CA GLN A 120 -38.59 -17.78 76.37
C GLN A 120 -38.01 -17.90 74.95
N ASP A 121 -36.68 -17.80 74.84
CA ASP A 121 -35.90 -17.97 73.62
C ASP A 121 -36.33 -19.21 72.82
N GLY A 122 -36.91 -18.98 71.65
CA GLY A 122 -37.11 -19.99 70.60
C GLY A 122 -35.86 -20.08 69.74
N GLN A 123 -35.55 -21.30 69.28
CA GLN A 123 -34.34 -21.67 68.53
C GLN A 123 -33.89 -20.65 67.47
N ASP A 124 -32.57 -20.43 67.39
CA ASP A 124 -31.94 -19.66 66.31
C ASP A 124 -32.49 -20.11 64.94
N GLY A 125 -32.88 -19.13 64.13
CA GLY A 125 -33.30 -19.38 62.74
C GLY A 125 -32.12 -19.87 61.90
N GLU A 126 -32.38 -20.82 61.01
CA GLU A 126 -31.43 -21.30 60.00
C GLU A 126 -30.71 -20.12 59.32
N PRO A 127 -29.37 -20.17 59.16
CA PRO A 127 -28.65 -19.20 58.35
C PRO A 127 -29.31 -19.07 56.98
N GLY A 128 -29.53 -17.83 56.53
CA GLY A 128 -30.00 -17.60 55.16
C GLY A 128 -29.07 -18.29 54.15
N PRO A 129 -29.60 -18.76 53.00
CA PRO A 129 -28.80 -19.50 52.03
C PRO A 129 -27.55 -18.70 51.68
N THR A 130 -26.39 -19.34 51.87
CA THR A 130 -25.11 -18.87 51.34
C THR A 130 -25.33 -18.54 49.88
N GLY A 131 -25.01 -17.31 49.46
CA GLY A 131 -25.03 -16.95 48.05
C GLY A 131 -24.17 -17.95 47.27
N ASP A 132 -24.60 -18.30 46.05
CA ASP A 132 -23.87 -19.24 45.20
C ASP A 132 -22.37 -18.86 45.20
N PRO A 133 -21.45 -19.82 45.39
CA PRO A 133 -20.02 -19.56 45.23
C PRO A 133 -19.82 -18.88 43.88
N GLY A 134 -19.12 -17.75 43.86
CA GLY A 134 -18.65 -17.18 42.60
C GLY A 134 -17.88 -18.26 41.85
N GLU A 135 -18.27 -18.54 40.62
CA GLU A 135 -17.52 -19.45 39.74
C GLU A 135 -16.04 -19.06 39.77
N ASP A 136 -15.19 -20.06 39.95
CA ASP A 136 -13.75 -19.94 40.21
C ASP A 136 -13.12 -18.83 39.35
N ALA A 137 -12.68 -17.74 40.00
CA ALA A 137 -11.91 -16.71 39.35
C ALA A 137 -10.59 -17.35 38.88
N CYS A 138 -10.48 -17.58 37.59
CA CYS A 138 -9.30 -18.17 36.97
C CYS A 138 -8.12 -17.21 37.07
N ASP A 139 -7.23 -17.44 38.03
CA ASP A 139 -6.01 -16.66 38.27
C ASP A 139 -4.76 -17.30 37.65
N GLN A 140 -4.95 -18.32 36.82
CA GLN A 140 -3.91 -19.10 36.17
C GLN A 140 -4.11 -19.21 34.65
N GLY A 141 -3.02 -19.32 33.90
CA GLY A 141 -2.98 -19.51 32.45
C GLY A 141 -1.96 -20.59 32.07
N SER A 142 -1.79 -20.80 30.77
CA SER A 142 -0.85 -21.79 30.23
C SER A 142 0.05 -21.15 29.16
N VAL A 143 1.22 -21.75 28.93
CA VAL A 143 2.10 -21.42 27.81
C VAL A 143 2.35 -22.70 27.03
N ALA A 144 1.94 -22.72 25.77
CA ALA A 144 2.28 -23.77 24.83
C ALA A 144 3.28 -23.23 23.81
N GLY A 145 4.04 -24.11 23.15
CA GLY A 145 4.92 -23.64 22.10
C GLY A 145 5.67 -24.73 21.38
N SER A 146 6.53 -24.31 20.47
CA SER A 146 7.45 -25.21 19.78
C SER A 146 8.89 -24.70 19.85
N VAL A 147 9.85 -25.61 19.78
CA VAL A 147 11.27 -25.33 19.65
C VAL A 147 11.79 -25.96 18.37
N LYS A 148 12.51 -25.17 17.58
CA LYS A 148 13.13 -25.60 16.32
C LYS A 148 14.61 -25.21 16.27
N ASP A 149 15.39 -25.82 15.39
CA ASP A 149 16.74 -25.34 15.07
C ASP A 149 16.71 -24.15 14.10
N ASP A 150 17.88 -23.58 13.84
CA ASP A 150 18.11 -22.49 12.88
C ASP A 150 17.81 -22.86 11.42
N LEU A 151 17.58 -24.15 11.15
CA LEU A 151 17.15 -24.68 9.84
C LEU A 151 15.65 -25.01 9.81
N GLY A 152 14.91 -24.73 10.89
CA GLY A 152 13.47 -24.98 11.01
C GLY A 152 13.09 -26.42 11.39
N THR A 153 14.06 -27.27 11.73
CA THR A 153 13.82 -28.64 12.19
C THR A 153 13.29 -28.65 13.63
N PRO A 154 12.18 -29.32 13.95
CA PRO A 154 11.70 -29.42 15.33
C PRO A 154 12.69 -30.13 16.27
N LEU A 155 12.88 -29.57 17.47
CA LEU A 155 13.84 -30.08 18.45
C LEU A 155 13.14 -30.79 19.61
N GLN A 156 13.29 -32.11 19.68
CA GLN A 156 12.84 -32.94 20.81
C GLN A 156 13.78 -32.86 22.02
N GLY A 157 13.23 -32.92 23.23
CA GLY A 157 13.99 -33.04 24.47
C GLY A 157 14.68 -31.74 24.91
N VAL A 158 14.22 -30.60 24.41
CA VAL A 158 14.61 -29.28 24.92
C VAL A 158 13.91 -29.03 26.24
N THR A 159 14.67 -28.66 27.27
CA THR A 159 14.12 -28.31 28.59
C THR A 159 13.64 -26.87 28.54
N ILE A 160 12.37 -26.62 28.85
CA ILE A 160 11.80 -25.28 29.00
C ILE A 160 11.62 -25.01 30.48
N SER A 161 12.16 -23.91 31.00
CA SER A 161 11.92 -23.42 32.35
C SER A 161 11.42 -21.98 32.33
N THR A 162 10.76 -21.57 33.40
CA THR A 162 10.32 -20.18 33.62
C THR A 162 11.33 -19.44 34.49
N ILE A 163 11.38 -18.12 34.41
CA ILE A 163 12.10 -17.25 35.36
C ILE A 163 11.10 -16.18 35.84
N PRO A 164 10.84 -16.03 37.15
CA PRO A 164 11.35 -16.87 38.25
C PRO A 164 10.95 -18.34 38.09
N GLU A 165 11.85 -19.24 38.52
CA GLU A 165 11.76 -20.69 38.27
C GLU A 165 10.60 -21.32 39.04
N THR A 166 9.44 -21.29 38.40
CA THR A 166 8.17 -21.76 38.97
C THR A 166 7.72 -23.07 38.35
N MET A 167 8.10 -23.33 37.10
CA MET A 167 7.78 -24.54 36.35
C MET A 167 8.81 -24.88 35.28
N THR A 168 8.86 -26.16 34.91
CA THR A 168 9.67 -26.70 33.81
C THR A 168 8.94 -27.82 33.06
N THR A 169 9.24 -27.99 31.77
CA THR A 169 8.73 -29.06 30.90
C THR A 169 9.79 -29.40 29.85
N THR A 170 9.55 -30.41 29.00
CA THR A 170 10.44 -30.75 27.88
C THR A 170 9.67 -30.88 26.57
N THR A 171 10.30 -30.55 25.46
CA THR A 171 9.66 -30.71 24.14
C THR A 171 9.50 -32.17 23.71
N ASP A 172 8.40 -32.46 23.01
CA ASP A 172 8.10 -33.78 22.44
C ASP A 172 8.78 -34.03 21.08
N SER A 173 8.46 -35.15 20.42
CA SER A 173 9.05 -35.51 19.12
C SER A 173 8.73 -34.54 17.97
N THR A 174 7.73 -33.69 18.15
CA THR A 174 7.35 -32.62 17.20
C THR A 174 7.92 -31.27 17.62
N GLY A 175 8.79 -31.25 18.62
CA GLY A 175 9.38 -30.04 19.19
C GLY A 175 8.41 -29.22 20.03
N THR A 176 7.24 -29.73 20.39
CA THR A 176 6.22 -28.95 21.10
C THR A 176 6.28 -29.13 22.61
N PHE A 177 5.89 -28.11 23.37
CA PHE A 177 5.83 -28.13 24.83
C PHE A 177 4.56 -27.46 25.36
N LEU A 178 4.23 -27.76 26.62
CA LEU A 178 3.11 -27.15 27.35
C LEU A 178 3.48 -26.97 28.83
N LEU A 179 3.26 -25.76 29.33
CA LEU A 179 3.32 -25.34 30.74
C LEU A 179 1.90 -24.95 31.16
N GLN A 180 1.29 -25.67 32.11
CA GLN A 180 -0.07 -25.41 32.58
C GLN A 180 -0.09 -24.80 33.98
N ASP A 181 -1.16 -24.10 34.34
CA ASP A 181 -1.39 -23.61 35.71
C ASP A 181 -0.33 -22.59 36.18
N LEU A 182 0.19 -21.78 35.26
CA LEU A 182 1.05 -20.64 35.58
C LEU A 182 0.20 -19.50 36.13
N ASN A 183 0.58 -18.91 37.26
CA ASN A 183 -0.06 -17.70 37.77
C ASN A 183 0.04 -16.57 36.72
N ILE A 184 -0.94 -15.67 36.71
CA ILE A 184 -0.88 -14.47 35.85
C ILE A 184 0.40 -13.68 36.17
N GLY A 185 1.16 -13.33 35.14
CA GLY A 185 2.42 -12.63 35.30
C GLY A 185 3.28 -12.67 34.06
N VAL A 186 4.38 -11.93 34.10
CA VAL A 186 5.40 -11.96 33.04
C VAL A 186 6.51 -12.90 33.46
N TYR A 187 6.84 -13.85 32.59
CA TYR A 187 7.88 -14.84 32.80
C TYR A 187 8.91 -14.74 31.68
N THR A 188 10.17 -15.04 31.98
CA THR A 188 11.13 -15.40 30.94
C THR A 188 11.10 -16.92 30.76
N LEU A 189 10.77 -17.39 29.57
CA LEU A 189 10.99 -18.78 29.20
C LEU A 189 12.46 -18.97 28.85
N MET A 190 13.07 -20.02 29.36
CA MET A 190 14.44 -20.42 29.05
C MET A 190 14.43 -21.84 28.49
N ALA A 191 14.91 -22.00 27.28
CA ALA A 191 15.04 -23.25 26.56
C ALA A 191 16.50 -23.70 26.60
N THR A 192 16.76 -24.87 27.18
CA THR A 192 18.12 -25.41 27.36
C THR A 192 18.19 -26.84 26.85
N ARG A 193 19.29 -27.17 26.16
CA ARG A 193 19.55 -28.51 25.63
C ARG A 193 21.05 -28.67 25.38
N GLU A 194 21.63 -29.77 25.83
CA GLU A 194 23.03 -30.07 25.56
C GLU A 194 23.32 -30.07 24.05
N GLY A 195 24.41 -29.39 23.66
CA GLY A 195 24.80 -29.22 22.26
C GLY A 195 24.06 -28.09 21.53
N PHE A 196 23.22 -27.31 22.21
CA PHE A 196 22.56 -26.12 21.66
C PHE A 196 22.79 -24.90 22.56
N GLN A 197 22.73 -23.70 21.99
CA GLN A 197 22.71 -22.47 22.77
C GLN A 197 21.37 -22.30 23.47
N ASP A 198 21.40 -21.84 24.72
CA ASP A 198 20.19 -21.52 25.46
C ASP A 198 19.44 -20.39 24.74
N ALA A 199 18.15 -20.61 24.49
CA ALA A 199 17.26 -19.60 23.95
C ALA A 199 16.36 -19.07 25.06
N SER A 200 16.04 -17.78 25.03
CA SER A 200 15.08 -17.23 26.00
C SER A 200 14.14 -16.22 25.37
N MET A 201 12.96 -16.09 25.94
CA MET A 201 11.97 -15.10 25.52
C MET A 201 11.08 -14.68 26.69
N GLU A 202 10.61 -13.44 26.68
CA GLU A 202 9.62 -12.98 27.64
C GLU A 202 8.20 -13.37 27.17
N VAL A 203 7.38 -13.85 28.10
CA VAL A 203 5.99 -14.23 27.85
C VAL A 203 5.09 -13.69 28.97
N GLY A 204 3.99 -13.05 28.60
CA GLY A 204 2.93 -12.66 29.53
C GLY A 204 1.89 -13.77 29.63
N VAL A 205 1.69 -14.34 30.82
CA VAL A 205 0.63 -15.32 31.11
C VAL A 205 -0.64 -14.59 31.48
N VAL A 206 -1.74 -14.95 30.81
CA VAL A 206 -3.07 -14.35 30.97
C VAL A 206 -4.04 -15.37 31.57
N ALA A 207 -4.94 -14.88 32.42
CA ALA A 207 -6.00 -15.66 33.05
C ALA A 207 -6.76 -16.53 32.04
N CYS A 208 -6.84 -17.83 32.30
CA CYS A 208 -7.65 -18.78 31.52
C CYS A 208 -7.31 -18.87 30.04
N GLN A 209 -6.09 -18.50 29.64
CA GLN A 209 -5.64 -18.55 28.27
C GLN A 209 -4.36 -19.37 28.14
N THR A 210 -4.20 -19.98 26.97
CA THR A 210 -2.94 -20.58 26.54
C THR A 210 -2.23 -19.63 25.59
N VAL A 211 -1.04 -19.18 25.96
CA VAL A 211 -0.20 -18.33 25.10
C VAL A 211 0.72 -19.23 24.29
N ASN A 212 0.69 -19.08 22.96
CA ASN A 212 1.54 -19.85 22.05
C ASN A 212 2.83 -19.10 21.75
N VAL A 213 3.97 -19.79 21.81
CA VAL A 213 5.28 -19.24 21.51
C VAL A 213 6.12 -20.16 20.61
N SER A 214 7.13 -19.60 19.98
CA SER A 214 8.11 -20.37 19.19
C SER A 214 9.51 -19.90 19.55
N LEU A 215 10.39 -20.86 19.86
CA LEU A 215 11.80 -20.65 20.20
C LEU A 215 12.68 -21.31 19.14
N VAL A 216 13.77 -20.65 18.77
CA VAL A 216 14.78 -21.20 17.86
C VAL A 216 16.07 -21.39 18.65
N MET A 217 16.64 -22.59 18.62
CA MET A 217 17.92 -22.92 19.25
C MET A 217 18.97 -23.24 18.21
N VAL A 218 20.19 -22.79 18.43
CA VAL A 218 21.31 -22.97 17.48
C VAL A 218 22.22 -24.10 17.95
N GLU A 219 22.59 -25.01 17.05
CA GLU A 219 23.47 -26.15 17.38
C GLU A 219 24.94 -25.71 17.58
N GLY A 220 25.51 -26.07 18.72
CA GLY A 220 26.93 -25.92 19.09
C GLY A 220 27.16 -25.09 20.36
N GLU A 221 28.12 -25.52 21.19
CA GLU A 221 28.79 -24.61 22.12
C GLU A 221 29.80 -23.78 21.33
N ALA A 222 29.52 -22.50 21.18
CA ALA A 222 30.41 -21.63 20.43
C ALA A 222 30.85 -20.44 21.26
N SER A 223 31.98 -20.64 21.95
CA SER A 223 32.79 -19.54 22.45
C SER A 223 33.69 -19.03 21.32
N GLY A 224 33.47 -17.82 20.84
CA GLY A 224 34.32 -17.16 19.85
C GLY A 224 33.57 -16.09 19.05
N PRO A 225 34.27 -15.06 18.53
CA PRO A 225 33.64 -14.04 17.70
C PRO A 225 33.09 -14.66 16.41
N ALA A 226 31.86 -14.33 16.04
CA ALA A 226 31.27 -14.72 14.77
C ALA A 226 31.93 -13.97 13.60
N MET A 227 31.87 -14.56 12.41
CA MET A 227 32.38 -13.95 11.18
C MET A 227 31.33 -13.94 10.07
N ILE A 228 31.36 -12.92 9.22
CA ILE A 228 30.59 -12.83 7.98
C ILE A 228 31.57 -12.74 6.81
N SER A 229 31.37 -13.52 5.76
CA SER A 229 32.10 -13.38 4.50
C SER A 229 31.17 -13.37 3.29
N GLY A 230 31.67 -12.86 2.17
CA GLY A 230 30.89 -12.78 0.93
C GLY A 230 31.64 -12.03 -0.16
N MET A 231 30.91 -11.68 -1.22
CA MET A 231 31.44 -10.92 -2.36
C MET A 231 30.65 -9.63 -2.60
N VAL A 232 31.34 -8.60 -3.08
CA VAL A 232 30.74 -7.39 -3.63
C VAL A 232 30.99 -7.35 -5.13
N THR A 233 29.93 -7.11 -5.91
CA THR A 233 30.00 -7.09 -7.38
C THR A 233 29.26 -5.89 -7.96
N ASP A 234 29.50 -5.60 -9.25
CA ASP A 234 28.62 -4.75 -10.02
C ASP A 234 27.33 -5.50 -10.41
N VAL A 235 26.40 -4.80 -11.08
CA VAL A 235 25.12 -5.40 -11.47
C VAL A 235 25.26 -6.55 -12.48
N LEU A 236 26.39 -6.65 -13.20
CA LEU A 236 26.70 -7.73 -14.14
C LEU A 236 27.40 -8.92 -13.44
N GLY A 237 27.72 -8.79 -12.16
CA GLY A 237 28.41 -9.81 -11.36
C GLY A 237 29.94 -9.71 -11.43
N ASN A 238 30.51 -8.64 -11.97
CA ASN A 238 31.96 -8.45 -11.94
C ASN A 238 32.41 -8.06 -10.53
N PRO A 239 33.51 -8.64 -10.01
CA PRO A 239 34.00 -8.35 -8.66
C PRO A 239 34.45 -6.89 -8.51
N LEU A 240 34.16 -6.29 -7.36
CA LEU A 240 34.56 -4.93 -7.03
C LEU A 240 35.57 -4.89 -5.88
N ALA A 241 36.80 -4.52 -6.20
CA ALA A 241 37.87 -4.31 -5.22
C ALA A 241 37.77 -2.94 -4.54
N GLY A 242 38.21 -2.86 -3.29
CA GLY A 242 38.30 -1.59 -2.55
C GLY A 242 36.98 -1.07 -1.96
N ALA A 243 35.88 -1.82 -2.05
CA ALA A 243 34.64 -1.51 -1.34
C ALA A 243 34.80 -1.77 0.15
N VAL A 244 34.25 -0.90 1.02
CA VAL A 244 34.33 -1.08 2.48
C VAL A 244 32.99 -1.60 2.99
N VAL A 245 32.97 -2.85 3.44
CA VAL A 245 31.79 -3.52 4.01
C VAL A 245 31.82 -3.38 5.52
N THR A 246 30.74 -2.86 6.11
CA THR A 246 30.62 -2.63 7.55
C THR A 246 29.38 -3.30 8.09
N ALA A 247 29.51 -4.01 9.22
CA ALA A 247 28.37 -4.55 9.94
C ALA A 247 27.69 -3.41 10.73
N GLU A 248 26.45 -3.08 10.36
CA GLU A 248 25.71 -1.96 10.95
C GLU A 248 25.61 -2.07 12.48
N GLY A 249 25.72 -0.92 13.16
CA GLY A 249 25.71 -0.87 14.62
C GLY A 249 27.04 -1.24 15.29
N THR A 250 28.08 -1.57 14.51
CA THR A 250 29.42 -1.92 15.01
C THR A 250 30.51 -1.01 14.43
N GLN A 251 31.77 -1.27 14.82
CA GLN A 251 32.96 -0.70 14.16
C GLN A 251 33.68 -1.75 13.29
N ASN A 252 33.09 -2.94 13.14
CA ASN A 252 33.70 -4.06 12.44
C ASN A 252 33.44 -3.90 10.93
N SER A 253 34.53 -3.84 10.16
CA SER A 253 34.49 -3.66 8.71
C SER A 253 35.60 -4.45 8.03
N ALA A 254 35.43 -4.69 6.73
CA ALA A 254 36.43 -5.27 5.85
C ALA A 254 36.45 -4.55 4.50
N THR A 255 37.62 -4.48 3.86
CA THR A 255 37.75 -3.98 2.49
C THR A 255 37.84 -5.15 1.53
N THR A 256 37.11 -5.06 0.41
CA THR A 256 37.11 -6.13 -0.59
C THR A 256 38.44 -6.24 -1.32
N ASP A 257 38.87 -7.48 -1.58
CA ASP A 257 40.08 -7.77 -2.35
C ASP A 257 39.86 -7.67 -3.87
N GLU A 258 40.87 -8.02 -4.67
CA GLU A 258 40.80 -8.01 -6.14
C GLU A 258 39.72 -8.93 -6.74
N ASN A 259 39.26 -9.92 -5.97
CA ASN A 259 38.15 -10.81 -6.35
C ASN A 259 36.81 -10.33 -5.78
N GLY A 260 36.75 -9.13 -5.20
CA GLY A 260 35.57 -8.58 -4.56
C GLY A 260 35.20 -9.25 -3.24
N ALA A 261 36.07 -10.12 -2.69
CA ALA A 261 35.77 -10.90 -1.50
C ALA A 261 36.06 -10.09 -0.22
N PHE A 262 35.23 -10.28 0.80
CA PHE A 262 35.42 -9.69 2.13
C PHE A 262 35.19 -10.71 3.25
N SER A 263 35.77 -10.47 4.43
CA SER A 263 35.50 -11.22 5.65
C SER A 263 35.58 -10.30 6.87
N ILE A 264 34.47 -10.17 7.61
CA ILE A 264 34.32 -9.36 8.82
C ILE A 264 34.28 -10.30 10.01
N GLY A 265 35.27 -10.22 10.90
CA GLY A 265 35.29 -10.93 12.17
C GLY A 265 35.01 -10.04 13.37
N GLY A 266 34.97 -10.64 14.56
CA GLY A 266 34.80 -9.89 15.81
C GLY A 266 33.36 -9.52 16.13
N LEU A 267 32.38 -10.21 15.51
CA LEU A 267 30.97 -9.93 15.70
C LEU A 267 30.40 -10.72 16.88
N THR A 268 29.44 -10.12 17.57
CA THR A 268 28.71 -10.78 18.67
C THR A 268 27.59 -11.61 18.09
N ALA A 269 27.38 -12.81 18.61
CA ALA A 269 26.30 -13.71 18.21
C ALA A 269 25.60 -14.30 19.44
N PRO A 270 24.33 -14.73 19.31
CA PRO A 270 23.51 -14.64 18.10
C PRO A 270 23.05 -13.20 17.82
N GLY A 271 22.86 -12.86 16.55
CA GLY A 271 22.35 -11.54 16.19
C GLY A 271 22.19 -11.33 14.69
N PRO A 272 21.14 -10.62 14.25
CA PRO A 272 21.02 -10.15 12.88
C PRO A 272 21.94 -8.95 12.64
N TYR A 273 22.66 -8.97 11.52
CA TYR A 273 23.45 -7.83 11.05
C TYR A 273 23.03 -7.44 9.64
N TYR A 274 22.75 -6.15 9.44
CA TYR A 274 22.76 -5.58 8.10
C TYR A 274 24.18 -5.19 7.74
N LEU A 275 24.52 -5.29 6.45
CA LEU A 275 25.79 -4.81 5.94
C LEU A 275 25.57 -3.54 5.12
N THR A 276 26.31 -2.48 5.42
CA THR A 276 26.47 -1.32 4.54
C THR A 276 27.76 -1.44 3.75
N VAL A 277 27.72 -1.04 2.49
CA VAL A 277 28.89 -1.03 1.62
C VAL A 277 29.16 0.39 1.15
N GLN A 278 30.30 0.94 1.56
CA GLN A 278 30.85 2.14 0.96
C GLN A 278 31.51 1.76 -0.37
N ALA A 279 31.02 2.36 -1.44
CA ALA A 279 31.36 1.96 -2.80
C ALA A 279 32.70 2.54 -3.28
N PRO A 280 33.42 1.83 -4.17
CA PRO A 280 34.57 2.38 -4.88
C PRO A 280 34.12 3.39 -5.95
N GLU A 281 35.09 4.11 -6.54
CA GLU A 281 34.83 5.18 -7.51
C GLU A 281 34.00 4.73 -8.72
N GLY A 282 32.92 5.46 -9.00
CA GLY A 282 31.99 5.19 -10.11
C GLY A 282 30.84 4.25 -9.77
N TYR A 283 30.68 3.89 -8.50
CA TYR A 283 29.53 3.15 -7.97
C TYR A 283 28.88 3.95 -6.84
N LEU A 284 27.64 3.59 -6.50
CA LEU A 284 26.90 4.14 -5.36
C LEU A 284 26.96 3.19 -4.17
N ASP A 285 26.91 3.77 -2.98
CA ASP A 285 26.81 3.02 -1.73
C ASP A 285 25.61 2.09 -1.73
N GLY A 286 25.79 0.91 -1.15
CA GLY A 286 24.82 -0.18 -1.15
C GLY A 286 24.82 -0.94 0.17
N GLY A 287 24.35 -2.17 0.13
CA GLY A 287 24.24 -3.01 1.31
C GLY A 287 23.19 -4.10 1.19
N THR A 288 23.03 -4.89 2.25
CA THR A 288 22.01 -5.92 2.31
C THR A 288 20.63 -5.34 2.63
N ARG A 289 19.58 -5.96 2.10
CA ARG A 289 18.18 -5.69 2.49
C ARG A 289 17.70 -6.65 3.55
N GLU A 290 18.16 -7.88 3.51
CA GLU A 290 17.96 -8.88 4.54
C GLU A 290 19.11 -8.85 5.54
N SER A 291 18.80 -9.18 6.80
CA SER A 291 19.79 -9.32 7.84
C SER A 291 20.52 -10.65 7.71
N VAL A 292 21.84 -10.65 7.90
CA VAL A 292 22.63 -11.86 8.05
C VAL A 292 22.54 -12.31 9.51
N TRP A 293 21.98 -13.50 9.73
CA TRP A 293 21.88 -14.09 11.06
C TRP A 293 23.17 -14.82 11.41
N LEU A 294 23.79 -14.43 12.52
CA LEU A 294 25.02 -15.07 13.00
C LEU A 294 24.74 -16.06 14.11
N SER A 295 25.43 -17.19 14.00
CA SER A 295 25.58 -18.19 15.04
C SER A 295 26.98 -18.03 15.65
N ALA A 296 27.10 -18.16 16.97
CA ALA A 296 28.40 -17.92 17.60
C ALA A 296 29.46 -18.90 17.07
N GLY A 297 30.73 -18.46 17.04
CA GLY A 297 31.88 -19.25 16.61
C GLY A 297 31.81 -19.87 15.19
N ARG A 298 30.83 -19.48 14.36
CA ARG A 298 30.73 -19.89 12.96
C ARG A 298 31.01 -18.72 12.03
N GLU A 299 31.49 -19.05 10.84
CA GLU A 299 31.50 -18.15 9.69
C GLU A 299 30.19 -18.32 8.93
N THR A 300 29.47 -17.21 8.72
CA THR A 300 28.31 -17.16 7.85
C THR A 300 28.74 -16.60 6.51
N VAL A 301 28.58 -17.40 5.45
CA VAL A 301 28.88 -16.99 4.08
C VAL A 301 27.60 -16.46 3.43
N ILE A 302 27.66 -15.27 2.85
CA ILE A 302 26.59 -14.74 2.01
C ILE A 302 26.79 -15.31 0.61
N GLU A 303 25.89 -16.21 0.21
CA GLU A 303 25.95 -16.90 -1.08
C GLU A 303 25.68 -15.94 -2.25
N GLU A 304 24.69 -15.05 -2.11
CA GLU A 304 24.39 -14.04 -3.13
C GLU A 304 25.26 -12.79 -2.97
N PRO A 305 26.02 -12.37 -4.01
CA PRO A 305 26.87 -11.20 -3.91
C PRO A 305 26.07 -9.92 -3.62
N ILE A 306 26.65 -9.04 -2.80
CA ILE A 306 26.14 -7.69 -2.60
C ILE A 306 26.43 -6.89 -3.87
N ARG A 307 25.39 -6.58 -4.65
CA ARG A 307 25.52 -5.81 -5.89
C ARG A 307 25.44 -4.32 -5.62
N LEU A 308 26.30 -3.54 -6.28
CA LEU A 308 26.30 -2.08 -6.23
C LEU A 308 25.78 -1.47 -7.52
N SER A 309 24.99 -0.40 -7.37
CA SER A 309 24.54 0.44 -8.50
C SER A 309 25.71 1.24 -9.09
N GLY A 310 25.67 1.48 -10.40
CA GLY A 310 26.53 2.48 -11.03
C GLY A 310 26.18 3.91 -10.58
N ARG A 311 27.16 4.81 -10.73
CA ARG A 311 27.04 6.24 -10.47
C ARG A 311 27.22 7.02 -11.78
N PRO A 312 26.17 7.67 -12.31
CA PRO A 312 26.33 8.64 -13.40
C PRO A 312 27.39 9.70 -13.06
N PRO A 313 28.21 10.13 -14.04
CA PRO A 313 29.17 11.20 -13.82
C PRO A 313 28.49 12.55 -13.55
N GLU A 314 29.21 13.47 -12.91
CA GLU A 314 28.71 14.78 -12.49
C GLU A 314 28.25 15.68 -13.66
N ASP A 315 28.75 15.44 -14.88
CA ASP A 315 28.38 16.15 -16.10
C ASP A 315 27.31 15.43 -16.93
N ALA A 316 26.73 14.32 -16.42
CA ALA A 316 25.64 13.63 -17.08
C ALA A 316 24.39 14.51 -17.16
N THR A 317 23.65 14.37 -18.26
CA THR A 317 22.47 15.17 -18.58
C THR A 317 21.28 14.28 -18.93
N TYR A 318 20.08 14.81 -18.78
CA TYR A 318 18.83 14.10 -19.07
C TYR A 318 18.60 13.94 -20.58
N VAL A 319 18.32 12.72 -21.03
CA VAL A 319 18.05 12.37 -22.44
C VAL A 319 16.56 12.16 -22.75
N GLY A 320 15.72 11.96 -21.74
CA GLY A 320 14.28 11.73 -21.83
C GLY A 320 13.89 10.29 -22.16
N THR A 321 12.69 9.88 -21.73
CA THR A 321 12.18 8.50 -21.89
C THR A 321 12.12 8.04 -23.36
N SER A 322 11.94 8.96 -24.32
CA SER A 322 11.97 8.64 -25.75
C SER A 322 13.29 8.02 -26.20
N THR A 323 14.42 8.45 -25.62
CA THR A 323 15.73 7.87 -25.91
C THR A 323 15.84 6.48 -25.30
N CYS A 324 15.33 6.28 -24.08
CA CYS A 324 15.27 4.96 -23.42
C CYS A 324 14.36 3.97 -24.19
N ALA A 325 13.35 4.49 -24.90
CA ALA A 325 12.43 3.72 -25.73
C ALA A 325 13.01 3.29 -27.09
N THR A 326 14.28 3.63 -27.37
CA THR A 326 14.95 3.22 -28.61
C THR A 326 15.00 1.70 -28.72
N GLU A 327 14.58 1.19 -29.87
CA GLU A 327 14.51 -0.24 -30.15
C GLU A 327 15.87 -0.93 -29.89
N GLY A 328 15.83 -2.05 -29.16
CA GLY A 328 17.02 -2.84 -28.84
C GLY A 328 17.78 -2.42 -27.57
N CYS A 329 17.41 -1.31 -26.91
CA CYS A 329 18.02 -0.91 -25.63
C CYS A 329 17.24 -1.45 -24.42
N HIS A 330 15.95 -1.13 -24.33
CA HIS A 330 15.04 -1.66 -23.30
C HIS A 330 13.88 -2.40 -23.96
N SER A 331 13.32 -3.39 -23.25
CA SER A 331 12.23 -4.19 -23.81
C SER A 331 11.00 -3.34 -24.09
N ALA A 332 10.35 -3.57 -25.24
CA ALA A 332 9.13 -2.85 -25.60
C ALA A 332 8.03 -3.01 -24.55
N GLY A 333 7.98 -4.17 -23.87
CA GLY A 333 7.07 -4.42 -22.75
C GLY A 333 7.34 -3.50 -21.55
N LEU A 334 8.61 -3.33 -21.14
CA LEU A 334 9.00 -2.43 -20.06
C LEU A 334 8.66 -0.98 -20.39
N VAL A 335 9.03 -0.53 -21.59
CA VAL A 335 8.76 0.84 -22.06
C VAL A 335 7.25 1.12 -22.06
N ALA A 336 6.45 0.20 -22.61
CA ALA A 336 4.99 0.32 -22.62
C ALA A 336 4.39 0.33 -21.20
N ALA A 337 4.95 -0.44 -20.28
CA ALA A 337 4.50 -0.48 -18.90
C ALA A 337 4.72 0.88 -18.20
N VAL A 338 5.92 1.46 -18.34
CA VAL A 338 6.23 2.79 -17.77
C VAL A 338 5.36 3.87 -18.39
N GLN A 339 5.24 3.88 -19.73
CA GLN A 339 4.42 4.86 -20.46
C GLN A 339 2.94 4.79 -20.07
N SER A 340 2.44 3.60 -19.74
CA SER A 340 1.07 3.41 -19.24
C SER A 340 0.93 3.56 -17.72
N SER A 341 2.01 3.81 -16.97
CA SER A 341 1.94 4.04 -15.53
C SER A 341 1.24 5.37 -15.20
N VAL A 342 0.81 5.54 -13.95
CA VAL A 342 0.31 6.84 -13.46
C VAL A 342 1.43 7.87 -13.32
N HIS A 343 2.68 7.43 -13.15
CA HIS A 343 3.85 8.29 -13.08
C HIS A 343 4.08 9.04 -14.39
N HIS A 344 3.94 8.36 -15.53
CA HIS A 344 4.10 8.95 -16.85
C HIS A 344 2.82 9.62 -17.40
N ARG A 345 1.68 9.46 -16.71
CA ARG A 345 0.35 9.95 -17.13
C ARG A 345 -0.30 10.96 -16.19
N SER A 346 0.43 11.43 -15.19
CA SER A 346 -0.15 12.30 -14.16
C SER A 346 -0.66 13.63 -14.72
N ILE A 347 0.07 14.23 -15.67
CA ILE A 347 -0.29 15.43 -16.43
C ILE A 347 -0.86 15.00 -17.78
N GLN A 348 -2.02 15.56 -18.12
CA GLN A 348 -2.81 15.26 -19.31
C GLN A 348 -3.14 16.54 -20.08
N TYR A 349 -3.25 16.45 -21.41
CA TYR A 349 -3.52 17.60 -22.29
C TYR A 349 -4.94 17.54 -22.89
N PRO A 350 -5.54 18.69 -23.25
CA PRO A 350 -6.88 18.71 -23.84
C PRO A 350 -6.89 18.16 -25.26
N LYS A 351 -5.85 18.37 -26.08
CA LYS A 351 -5.85 18.04 -27.51
C LYS A 351 -5.75 16.53 -27.77
N ALA A 352 -6.65 16.00 -28.61
CA ALA A 352 -6.56 14.62 -29.08
C ALA A 352 -5.53 14.54 -30.24
N GLY A 353 -4.45 13.76 -30.08
CA GLY A 353 -3.52 13.49 -31.20
C GLY A 353 -2.03 13.32 -30.91
N ASP A 354 -1.54 13.67 -29.71
CA ASP A 354 -0.22 13.25 -29.20
C ASP A 354 -0.39 11.98 -28.35
N PRO A 355 0.59 11.05 -28.30
CA PRO A 355 0.45 9.60 -28.53
C PRO A 355 -0.79 8.92 -27.94
N PRO A 356 -1.30 7.82 -28.56
CA PRO A 356 -2.73 7.51 -28.70
C PRO A 356 -3.58 7.24 -27.44
N ASN A 357 -3.08 7.45 -26.22
CA ASN A 357 -3.71 6.99 -24.98
C ASN A 357 -3.64 8.00 -23.81
N TYR A 358 -3.45 9.31 -24.05
CA TYR A 358 -3.22 10.31 -22.99
C TYR A 358 -4.23 11.48 -22.90
N SER A 359 -5.52 11.29 -23.21
CA SER A 359 -6.50 12.31 -22.83
C SER A 359 -7.62 11.73 -21.98
N GLU A 360 -7.32 11.50 -20.69
CA GLU A 360 -8.32 11.34 -19.64
C GLU A 360 -8.78 12.71 -19.08
N PHE A 361 -8.66 13.76 -19.89
CA PHE A 361 -9.22 15.08 -19.62
C PHE A 361 -10.75 14.95 -19.61
N LEU A 362 -11.38 15.26 -18.47
CA LEU A 362 -12.82 15.06 -18.29
C LEU A 362 -13.62 16.16 -18.98
N ARG A 363 -13.78 16.05 -20.30
CA ARG A 363 -14.54 17.00 -21.12
C ARG A 363 -15.98 17.14 -20.65
N ASP A 364 -16.61 16.02 -20.30
CA ASP A 364 -18.00 15.97 -19.82
C ASP A 364 -18.21 16.65 -18.46
N ALA A 365 -17.14 16.94 -17.71
CA ALA A 365 -17.23 17.69 -16.46
C ALA A 365 -17.42 19.20 -16.70
N TRP A 366 -17.04 19.70 -17.88
CA TRP A 366 -17.14 21.11 -18.22
C TRP A 366 -18.54 21.45 -18.76
N PRO A 367 -19.03 22.67 -18.53
CA PRO A 367 -20.30 23.11 -19.11
C PRO A 367 -20.24 23.14 -20.64
N GLU A 368 -21.38 23.21 -21.33
CA GLU A 368 -21.40 23.42 -22.78
C GLU A 368 -20.83 24.81 -23.17
N VAL A 369 -20.53 25.02 -24.45
CA VAL A 369 -20.03 26.31 -24.97
C VAL A 369 -20.94 27.46 -24.56
N GLY A 370 -20.39 28.51 -23.95
CA GLY A 370 -21.14 29.65 -23.42
C GLY A 370 -21.88 29.35 -22.11
N GLY A 371 -21.84 28.11 -21.63
CA GLY A 371 -22.32 27.70 -20.32
C GLY A 371 -21.46 28.26 -19.19
N ARG A 372 -22.06 28.36 -18.00
CA ARG A 372 -21.48 29.05 -16.84
C ARG A 372 -21.30 28.11 -15.67
N LEU A 373 -20.18 28.25 -14.98
CA LEU A 373 -19.90 27.62 -13.69
C LEU A 373 -19.68 28.73 -12.65
N VAL A 374 -20.48 28.73 -11.59
CA VAL A 374 -20.37 29.70 -10.50
C VAL A 374 -19.38 29.16 -9.47
N LEU A 375 -18.37 29.97 -9.12
CA LEU A 375 -17.39 29.58 -8.11
C LEU A 375 -18.04 29.58 -6.72
N PRO A 376 -17.85 28.52 -5.89
CA PRO A 376 -18.46 28.44 -4.55
C PRO A 376 -17.72 29.31 -3.51
N PHE A 377 -17.07 30.38 -3.96
CA PHE A 377 -16.28 31.30 -3.14
C PHE A 377 -16.35 32.71 -3.73
N GLN A 378 -16.25 33.72 -2.86
CA GLN A 378 -16.03 35.09 -3.30
C GLN A 378 -14.54 35.31 -3.56
N ALA A 379 -14.19 35.82 -4.74
CA ALA A 379 -12.80 36.09 -5.07
C ALA A 379 -12.42 37.48 -4.56
N SER A 380 -11.94 37.56 -3.33
CA SER A 380 -11.31 38.77 -2.78
C SER A 380 -10.16 39.30 -3.66
N ALA A 381 -9.55 38.41 -4.48
CA ALA A 381 -8.42 38.67 -5.34
C ALA A 381 -8.70 39.59 -6.56
N TYR A 382 -9.96 39.84 -6.94
CA TYR A 382 -10.31 40.88 -7.92
C TYR A 382 -10.45 42.28 -7.29
N GLY A 383 -10.01 42.46 -6.04
CA GLY A 383 -10.13 43.71 -5.30
C GLY A 383 -11.56 44.01 -4.85
N ASN A 384 -12.51 43.08 -5.04
CA ASN A 384 -13.89 43.20 -4.60
C ASN A 384 -14.33 41.96 -3.82
N PRO A 385 -14.39 42.02 -2.48
CA PRO A 385 -14.77 40.88 -1.65
C PRO A 385 -16.21 40.40 -1.87
N ASP A 386 -17.07 41.18 -2.53
CA ASP A 386 -18.47 40.83 -2.78
C ASP A 386 -18.72 40.20 -4.16
N GLN A 387 -17.72 40.16 -5.04
CA GLN A 387 -17.88 39.70 -6.41
C GLN A 387 -17.88 38.17 -6.51
N GLN A 388 -19.00 37.60 -6.99
CA GLN A 388 -19.03 36.23 -7.47
C GLN A 388 -18.27 36.14 -8.80
N VAL A 389 -17.46 35.10 -8.93
CA VAL A 389 -16.73 34.82 -10.16
C VAL A 389 -17.48 33.75 -10.93
N GLU A 390 -17.79 34.08 -12.19
CA GLU A 390 -18.37 33.14 -13.14
C GLU A 390 -17.27 32.69 -14.10
N VAL A 391 -17.22 31.38 -14.35
CA VAL A 391 -16.38 30.78 -15.38
C VAL A 391 -17.24 30.47 -16.59
N VAL A 392 -16.88 31.00 -17.75
CA VAL A 392 -17.56 30.71 -19.03
C VAL A 392 -16.65 29.86 -19.89
N LEU A 393 -17.14 28.71 -20.37
CA LEU A 393 -16.40 27.90 -21.34
C LEU A 393 -16.54 28.49 -22.75
N LEU A 394 -15.41 28.69 -23.41
CA LEU A 394 -15.30 29.17 -24.78
C LEU A 394 -14.62 28.10 -25.63
N HIS A 395 -15.15 27.87 -26.83
CA HIS A 395 -14.53 27.14 -27.95
C HIS A 395 -14.08 25.66 -27.76
N PRO A 396 -14.72 24.80 -26.94
CA PRO A 396 -14.28 23.41 -26.75
C PRO A 396 -14.37 22.53 -28.00
N GLU A 397 -15.13 22.94 -29.01
CA GLU A 397 -15.26 22.25 -30.30
C GLU A 397 -13.98 22.25 -31.13
N GLU A 398 -13.03 23.14 -30.84
CA GLU A 398 -11.75 23.26 -31.55
C GLU A 398 -10.57 22.57 -30.83
N ASP A 399 -10.87 21.73 -29.82
CA ASP A 399 -9.88 21.19 -28.87
C ASP A 399 -9.09 22.26 -28.09
N LEU A 400 -9.60 23.50 -28.10
CA LEU A 400 -9.08 24.64 -27.35
C LEU A 400 -10.09 25.01 -26.27
N TYR A 401 -9.85 24.55 -25.05
CA TYR A 401 -10.71 24.87 -23.92
C TYR A 401 -10.31 26.22 -23.37
N GLN A 402 -11.16 27.22 -23.48
CA GLN A 402 -10.92 28.54 -22.90
C GLN A 402 -11.88 28.83 -21.77
N VAL A 403 -11.38 29.44 -20.71
CA VAL A 403 -12.17 29.89 -19.58
C VAL A 403 -12.10 31.40 -19.49
N ARG A 404 -13.25 32.06 -19.43
CA ARG A 404 -13.32 33.48 -19.07
C ARG A 404 -13.68 33.62 -17.62
N ILE A 405 -12.88 34.40 -16.89
CA ILE A 405 -13.04 34.72 -15.48
C ILE A 405 -13.05 36.24 -15.39
N GLY A 406 -14.20 36.86 -15.09
CA GLY A 406 -14.33 38.31 -15.19
C GLY A 406 -14.09 38.80 -16.63
N GLU A 407 -13.13 39.70 -16.83
CA GLU A 407 -12.74 40.24 -18.14
C GLU A 407 -11.56 39.49 -18.78
N ASP A 408 -10.93 38.57 -18.05
CA ASP A 408 -9.75 37.85 -18.50
C ASP A 408 -10.10 36.48 -19.08
N THR A 409 -9.41 36.12 -20.15
CA THR A 409 -9.59 34.84 -20.86
C THR A 409 -8.31 34.03 -20.77
N PHE A 410 -8.45 32.75 -20.41
CA PHE A 410 -7.34 31.84 -20.23
C PHE A 410 -7.54 30.58 -21.08
N ASP A 411 -6.47 30.11 -21.71
CA ASP A 411 -6.41 28.78 -22.32
C ASP A 411 -6.22 27.74 -21.23
N VAL A 412 -7.09 26.74 -21.16
CA VAL A 412 -6.89 25.52 -20.38
C VAL A 412 -5.94 24.64 -21.18
N ILE A 413 -4.73 24.47 -20.66
CA ILE A 413 -3.62 23.83 -21.36
C ILE A 413 -3.32 22.43 -20.85
N GLY A 414 -3.93 22.03 -19.73
CA GLY A 414 -3.74 20.67 -19.21
C GLY A 414 -4.49 20.42 -17.92
N SER A 415 -4.28 19.23 -17.38
CA SER A 415 -4.82 18.81 -16.10
C SER A 415 -3.90 17.83 -15.39
N TYR A 416 -3.99 17.80 -14.06
CA TYR A 416 -3.41 16.77 -13.21
C TYR A 416 -4.51 15.88 -12.62
N GLY A 417 -4.28 14.57 -12.67
CA GLY A 417 -5.29 13.58 -12.32
C GLY A 417 -6.31 13.40 -13.46
N GLY A 418 -7.33 12.58 -13.24
CA GLY A 418 -8.27 12.20 -14.31
C GLY A 418 -8.10 10.79 -14.83
N VAL A 419 -6.94 10.17 -14.61
CA VAL A 419 -6.74 8.77 -14.96
C VAL A 419 -7.83 7.91 -14.31
N SER A 420 -8.44 7.02 -15.08
CA SER A 420 -9.44 6.00 -14.71
C SER A 420 -8.95 5.19 -13.51
N SER A 421 -7.61 5.22 -13.36
CA SER A 421 -6.60 5.18 -12.30
C SER A 421 -6.80 5.73 -10.88
N ALA A 422 -7.37 6.92 -10.72
CA ALA A 422 -7.42 7.67 -9.46
C ALA A 422 -8.71 8.50 -9.38
N LEU A 423 -9.85 7.82 -9.15
CA LEU A 423 -11.23 8.35 -9.17
C LEU A 423 -11.51 9.28 -7.99
N TRP A 424 -10.88 10.46 -7.93
CA TRP A 424 -11.23 11.43 -6.89
C TRP A 424 -11.23 12.87 -7.40
N LYS A 425 -10.12 13.40 -7.92
CA LYS A 425 -10.02 14.83 -8.26
C LYS A 425 -9.21 15.06 -9.53
N GLN A 426 -9.70 15.90 -10.45
CA GLN A 426 -8.93 16.45 -11.56
C GLN A 426 -8.72 17.96 -11.34
N ARG A 427 -7.48 18.41 -11.44
CA ARG A 427 -7.08 19.82 -11.32
C ARG A 427 -6.66 20.32 -12.68
N TYR A 428 -7.01 21.55 -13.03
CA TYR A 428 -6.75 22.09 -14.37
C TYR A 428 -5.66 23.16 -14.33
N PHE A 429 -4.99 23.34 -15.46
CA PHE A 429 -3.92 24.30 -15.64
C PHE A 429 -4.25 25.24 -16.77
N PHE A 430 -3.91 26.52 -16.60
CA PHE A 430 -4.28 27.55 -17.56
C PHE A 430 -3.16 28.56 -17.83
N ARG A 431 -3.25 29.22 -18.99
CA ARG A 431 -2.36 30.28 -19.45
C ARG A 431 -3.17 31.48 -19.92
N ASP A 432 -2.69 32.70 -19.69
CA ASP A 432 -3.36 33.93 -20.17
C ASP A 432 -3.25 34.05 -21.70
N THR A 433 -4.39 34.29 -22.36
CA THR A 433 -4.47 34.49 -23.81
C THR A 433 -3.83 35.79 -24.29
N LYS A 434 -3.71 36.79 -23.42
CA LYS A 434 -3.04 38.07 -23.72
C LYS A 434 -1.53 37.92 -23.83
N THR A 435 -0.97 36.86 -23.25
CA THR A 435 0.43 36.50 -23.42
C THR A 435 0.59 35.60 -24.65
N THR A 436 1.02 36.17 -25.78
CA THR A 436 1.11 35.50 -27.09
C THR A 436 2.25 34.48 -27.22
N LEU A 437 2.75 33.92 -26.11
CA LEU A 437 3.73 32.84 -26.14
C LEU A 437 2.99 31.51 -26.19
N ARG A 438 2.91 30.93 -27.39
CA ARG A 438 2.35 29.60 -27.62
C ARG A 438 3.19 28.56 -26.89
N PHE A 439 2.52 27.64 -26.18
CA PHE A 439 3.14 26.39 -25.73
C PHE A 439 3.42 25.59 -27.00
N ASP A 440 4.67 25.58 -27.44
CA ASP A 440 5.11 24.57 -28.39
C ASP A 440 5.52 23.36 -27.57
N PRO A 441 4.80 22.21 -27.65
CA PRO A 441 5.21 20.99 -26.97
C PRO A 441 6.62 20.50 -27.38
N ALA A 442 7.23 21.11 -28.41
CA ALA A 442 8.60 20.85 -28.85
C ALA A 442 9.66 21.89 -28.43
N SER A 443 9.32 23.00 -27.73
CA SER A 443 10.31 24.04 -27.38
C SER A 443 10.61 24.08 -25.87
N THR A 444 11.89 23.94 -25.51
CA THR A 444 12.41 23.98 -24.13
C THR A 444 12.78 25.37 -23.63
N ASP A 445 12.51 26.45 -24.37
CA ASP A 445 13.02 27.78 -24.03
C ASP A 445 11.90 28.76 -23.68
N GLY A 446 11.78 29.06 -22.38
CA GLY A 446 11.15 30.26 -21.85
C GLY A 446 9.62 30.25 -21.83
N GLU A 447 9.03 29.49 -20.90
CA GLU A 447 7.58 29.49 -20.71
C GLU A 447 7.13 30.34 -19.50
N ILE A 448 6.12 31.18 -19.75
CA ILE A 448 5.36 31.95 -18.74
C ILE A 448 4.73 31.00 -17.71
N PRO A 449 4.53 31.45 -16.45
CA PRO A 449 3.91 30.67 -15.39
C PRO A 449 2.54 30.10 -15.78
N VAL A 450 2.50 28.79 -16.00
CA VAL A 450 1.27 28.00 -16.02
C VAL A 450 0.61 28.12 -14.65
N LYS A 451 -0.62 28.66 -14.61
CA LYS A 451 -1.37 28.84 -13.36
C LYS A 451 -2.24 27.63 -13.07
N ILE A 452 -2.49 27.37 -11.80
CA ILE A 452 -3.36 26.29 -11.35
C ILE A 452 -4.79 26.81 -11.18
N PHE A 453 -5.75 26.17 -11.84
CA PHE A 453 -7.16 26.53 -11.79
C PHE A 453 -7.69 26.52 -10.35
N PRO A 454 -8.38 27.59 -9.89
CA PRO A 454 -8.90 27.67 -8.52
C PRO A 454 -10.11 26.77 -8.26
N MET A 455 -10.39 25.84 -9.17
CA MET A 455 -11.33 24.75 -8.97
C MET A 455 -10.71 23.41 -9.34
N GLN A 456 -11.26 22.37 -8.75
CA GLN A 456 -11.00 20.99 -9.11
C GLN A 456 -12.34 20.27 -9.30
N TYR A 457 -12.36 19.31 -10.21
CA TYR A 457 -13.52 18.46 -10.41
C TYR A 457 -13.40 17.20 -9.56
N ASN A 458 -14.39 16.94 -8.70
CA ASN A 458 -14.47 15.70 -7.93
C ASN A 458 -15.24 14.65 -8.71
N GLN A 459 -14.53 13.62 -9.17
CA GLN A 459 -15.11 12.56 -9.99
C GLN A 459 -16.10 11.68 -9.22
N LYS A 460 -15.88 11.49 -7.91
CA LYS A 460 -16.76 10.63 -7.09
C LYS A 460 -18.11 11.29 -6.86
N SER A 461 -18.11 12.58 -6.53
CA SER A 461 -19.37 13.31 -6.34
C SER A 461 -19.96 13.84 -7.65
N GLY A 462 -19.18 13.87 -8.73
CA GLY A 462 -19.58 14.49 -9.99
C GLY A 462 -19.73 16.01 -9.88
N THR A 463 -18.98 16.65 -8.98
CA THR A 463 -19.15 18.08 -8.67
C THR A 463 -17.84 18.84 -8.67
N TRP A 464 -17.94 20.11 -9.07
CA TRP A 464 -16.85 21.07 -8.93
C TRP A 464 -16.68 21.52 -7.48
N ALA A 465 -15.44 21.72 -7.05
CA ALA A 465 -15.10 22.22 -5.72
C ALA A 465 -14.01 23.28 -5.82
N ALA A 466 -14.03 24.24 -4.88
CA ALA A 466 -12.96 25.22 -4.73
C ALA A 466 -11.61 24.51 -4.51
N TYR A 467 -10.57 25.07 -5.11
CA TYR A 467 -9.20 24.66 -4.89
C TYR A 467 -8.34 25.91 -4.70
N GLU A 468 -8.16 26.28 -3.45
CA GLU A 468 -7.20 27.32 -3.02
C GLU A 468 -7.46 28.68 -3.70
N PRO A 469 -8.71 29.16 -3.57
CA PRO A 469 -9.25 30.27 -4.36
C PRO A 469 -8.70 31.66 -4.01
N ASN A 470 -7.89 31.79 -2.97
CA ASN A 470 -7.29 33.07 -2.58
C ASN A 470 -5.87 33.24 -3.15
N ASP A 471 -5.22 32.13 -3.53
CA ASP A 471 -3.80 32.12 -3.93
C ASP A 471 -3.59 32.19 -5.44
N TRP A 472 -4.60 31.81 -6.23
CA TRP A 472 -4.47 31.61 -7.69
C TRP A 472 -4.13 32.88 -8.49
N TRP A 473 -4.45 34.07 -7.96
CA TRP A 473 -4.24 35.34 -8.66
C TRP A 473 -2.92 36.03 -8.29
N GLN A 474 -2.35 35.75 -7.12
CA GLN A 474 -1.14 36.44 -6.63
C GLN A 474 0.16 36.00 -7.31
N ASP A 475 0.09 35.22 -8.40
CA ASP A 475 1.24 34.65 -9.12
C ASP A 475 2.19 33.76 -8.31
N LYS A 476 1.83 33.45 -7.05
CA LYS A 476 2.62 32.61 -6.11
C LYS A 476 2.26 31.12 -6.16
N ARG A 477 1.29 30.74 -6.99
CA ARG A 477 0.77 29.36 -7.11
C ARG A 477 0.81 28.86 -8.55
N THR A 478 2.00 28.88 -9.12
CA THR A 478 2.27 28.39 -10.47
C THR A 478 2.55 26.89 -10.44
N PHE A 479 2.37 26.22 -11.58
CA PHE A 479 2.76 24.83 -11.75
C PHE A 479 4.25 24.63 -11.48
N ALA A 480 5.09 25.54 -11.98
CA ALA A 480 6.54 25.54 -11.75
C ALA A 480 6.92 25.65 -10.27
N GLN A 481 6.14 26.36 -9.45
CA GLN A 481 6.44 26.49 -8.01
C GLN A 481 5.87 25.35 -7.16
N LYS A 482 4.76 24.74 -7.56
CA LYS A 482 4.01 23.82 -6.67
C LYS A 482 3.94 22.38 -7.16
N CYS A 483 4.27 22.10 -8.41
CA CYS A 483 4.00 20.81 -9.04
C CYS A 483 5.20 20.25 -9.82
N SER A 484 5.98 21.09 -10.49
CA SER A 484 6.99 20.64 -11.47
C SER A 484 8.07 19.75 -10.88
N GLY A 485 8.49 19.97 -9.63
CA GLY A 485 9.51 19.14 -8.99
C GLY A 485 9.13 17.66 -8.90
N CYS A 486 7.83 17.32 -8.84
CA CYS A 486 7.38 15.92 -8.87
C CYS A 486 6.92 15.48 -10.27
N HIS A 487 6.51 16.42 -11.11
CA HIS A 487 5.81 16.17 -12.37
C HIS A 487 6.63 16.50 -13.62
N ASN A 488 7.93 16.74 -13.48
CA ASN A 488 8.86 16.94 -14.57
C ASN A 488 10.16 16.19 -14.29
N THR A 489 10.86 15.80 -15.35
CA THR A 489 12.17 15.17 -15.32
C THR A 489 13.20 16.08 -15.98
N GLY A 490 14.38 16.22 -15.36
CA GLY A 490 15.46 17.08 -15.84
C GLY A 490 15.10 18.55 -15.76
N LEU A 491 14.61 18.96 -14.59
CA LEU A 491 14.05 20.29 -14.31
C LEU A 491 15.16 21.30 -14.05
N SER A 492 15.03 22.51 -14.60
CA SER A 492 15.82 23.69 -14.22
C SER A 492 14.88 24.82 -13.87
N LEU A 493 15.13 25.42 -12.70
CA LEU A 493 14.33 26.48 -12.12
C LEU A 493 15.23 27.62 -11.66
N GLU A 494 14.77 28.85 -11.90
CA GLU A 494 15.35 30.06 -11.30
C GLU A 494 14.19 30.95 -10.82
N ILE A 495 14.41 31.64 -9.71
CA ILE A 495 13.50 32.65 -9.19
C ILE A 495 14.15 34.02 -9.29
N ASP A 496 13.36 35.01 -9.69
CA ASP A 496 13.74 36.41 -9.56
C ASP A 496 13.68 36.82 -8.08
N PRO A 497 14.80 37.23 -7.46
CA PRO A 497 14.86 37.54 -6.04
C PRO A 497 14.03 38.77 -5.65
N GLU A 498 13.73 39.68 -6.59
CA GLU A 498 12.93 40.87 -6.32
C GLU A 498 11.43 40.57 -6.28
N SER A 499 10.91 39.85 -7.27
CA SER A 499 9.49 39.52 -7.36
C SER A 499 9.10 38.22 -6.64
N GLY A 500 10.04 37.33 -6.37
CA GLY A 500 9.78 35.97 -5.86
C GLY A 500 9.07 35.07 -6.87
N LEU A 501 9.03 35.47 -8.15
CA LEU A 501 8.42 34.71 -9.23
C LEU A 501 9.46 33.86 -9.95
N VAL A 502 9.01 32.79 -10.59
CA VAL A 502 9.88 31.94 -11.42
C VAL A 502 10.29 32.72 -12.67
N SER A 503 11.59 32.94 -12.83
CA SER A 503 12.20 33.63 -13.97
C SER A 503 12.66 32.65 -15.06
N LYS A 504 12.93 31.40 -14.69
CA LYS A 504 13.26 30.31 -15.62
C LYS A 504 12.58 29.02 -15.21
N TYR A 505 12.00 28.33 -16.18
CA TYR A 505 11.37 27.04 -16.02
C TYR A 505 11.57 26.22 -17.29
N THR A 506 12.48 25.24 -17.24
CA THR A 506 12.75 24.33 -18.35
C THR A 506 12.81 22.90 -17.84
N TYR A 507 12.48 21.93 -18.68
CA TYR A 507 12.54 20.52 -18.31
C TYR A 507 12.85 19.66 -19.53
N LYS A 508 13.40 18.46 -19.32
CA LYS A 508 13.65 17.50 -20.40
C LYS A 508 12.39 16.77 -20.83
N GLU A 509 11.57 16.39 -19.85
CA GLU A 509 10.35 15.64 -20.08
C GLU A 509 9.28 16.04 -19.05
N GLN A 510 8.02 16.12 -19.50
CA GLN A 510 6.86 16.30 -18.62
C GLN A 510 6.45 14.93 -18.09
N ASN A 511 5.97 14.90 -16.85
CA ASN A 511 5.71 13.72 -16.02
C ASN A 511 6.97 13.09 -15.45
N THR A 512 6.78 12.07 -14.62
CA THR A 512 7.83 11.29 -14.00
C THR A 512 8.35 10.26 -15.03
N GLY A 513 9.35 10.66 -15.81
CA GLY A 513 10.06 9.81 -16.78
C GLY A 513 11.12 8.91 -16.13
N CYS A 514 11.76 8.03 -16.93
CA CYS A 514 12.73 7.03 -16.43
C CYS A 514 13.83 7.66 -15.56
N GLU A 515 14.41 8.75 -16.03
CA GLU A 515 15.57 9.41 -15.40
C GLU A 515 15.23 10.12 -14.08
N LYS A 516 13.95 10.23 -13.72
CA LYS A 516 13.55 10.70 -12.39
C LYS A 516 13.97 9.70 -11.30
N CYS A 517 13.96 8.41 -11.63
CA CYS A 517 14.34 7.33 -10.73
C CYS A 517 15.77 6.81 -10.99
N HIS A 518 16.19 6.83 -12.25
CA HIS A 518 17.47 6.27 -12.69
C HIS A 518 18.61 7.29 -12.81
N GLY A 519 18.33 8.56 -12.52
CA GLY A 519 19.26 9.67 -12.73
C GLY A 519 19.49 9.99 -14.21
N PRO A 520 20.35 10.98 -14.51
CA PRO A 520 20.66 11.42 -15.87
C PRO A 520 21.33 10.32 -16.72
N GLY A 521 20.82 10.06 -17.92
CA GLY A 521 21.19 8.92 -18.75
C GLY A 521 22.17 9.19 -19.89
N SER A 522 22.67 10.42 -20.09
CA SER A 522 23.51 10.73 -21.27
C SER A 522 24.79 9.88 -21.36
N ALA A 523 25.48 9.67 -20.24
CA ALA A 523 26.69 8.85 -20.18
C ALA A 523 26.37 7.36 -20.44
N HIS A 524 25.25 6.87 -19.90
CA HIS A 524 24.75 5.52 -20.18
C HIS A 524 24.47 5.31 -21.67
N VAL A 525 23.77 6.24 -22.31
CA VAL A 525 23.47 6.14 -23.75
C VAL A 525 24.73 6.24 -24.62
N ALA A 526 25.71 7.04 -24.21
CA ALA A 526 26.98 7.17 -24.92
C ALA A 526 27.91 5.95 -24.75
N SER A 527 27.61 5.07 -23.80
CA SER A 527 28.45 3.93 -23.45
C SER A 527 28.48 2.86 -24.54
N ARG A 528 29.68 2.31 -24.78
CA ARG A 528 29.92 1.32 -25.85
C ARG A 528 29.91 -0.11 -25.36
N THR A 529 30.31 -0.34 -24.11
CA THR A 529 30.33 -1.66 -23.47
C THR A 529 29.18 -1.77 -22.48
N ASP A 530 28.77 -3.00 -22.16
CA ASP A 530 27.74 -3.23 -21.14
C ASP A 530 28.22 -2.82 -19.75
N GLN A 531 29.52 -2.98 -19.48
CA GLN A 531 30.15 -2.54 -18.24
C GLN A 531 30.06 -1.02 -18.06
N ASP A 532 30.38 -0.25 -19.11
CA ASP A 532 30.25 1.22 -19.06
C ASP A 532 28.78 1.64 -18.91
N ARG A 533 27.85 0.93 -19.58
CA ARG A 533 26.41 1.20 -19.48
C ARG A 533 25.93 1.08 -18.05
N VAL A 534 26.25 -0.03 -17.37
CA VAL A 534 25.77 -0.25 -16.00
C VAL A 534 26.46 0.65 -14.98
N ARG A 535 27.71 1.06 -15.24
CA ARG A 535 28.45 1.99 -14.39
C ARG A 535 27.89 3.41 -14.45
N ASN A 536 27.31 3.81 -15.58
CA ASN A 536 26.86 5.18 -15.84
C ASN A 536 25.36 5.41 -15.61
N ILE A 537 24.66 4.52 -14.91
CA ILE A 537 23.22 4.67 -14.61
C ILE A 537 22.89 4.15 -13.20
N ILE A 538 21.91 4.76 -12.55
CA ILE A 538 21.44 4.31 -11.24
C ILE A 538 20.49 3.13 -11.43
N ASN A 539 20.70 2.07 -10.63
CA ASN A 539 19.76 1.00 -10.44
C ASN A 539 19.22 1.03 -9.00
N PRO A 540 17.95 1.44 -8.79
CA PRO A 540 17.33 1.55 -7.47
C PRO A 540 17.28 0.26 -6.64
N ASN A 541 17.47 -0.92 -7.25
CA ASN A 541 17.55 -2.18 -6.52
C ASN A 541 18.87 -2.34 -5.75
N TYR A 542 19.92 -1.65 -6.18
CA TYR A 542 21.30 -1.84 -5.70
C TYR A 542 21.89 -0.59 -5.03
N ILE A 543 21.01 0.30 -4.56
CA ILE A 543 21.35 1.41 -3.65
C ILE A 543 20.93 1.04 -2.22
N THR A 544 21.41 1.78 -1.23
CA THR A 544 21.03 1.58 0.18
C THR A 544 19.51 1.59 0.39
N ALA A 545 19.02 0.89 1.41
CA ALA A 545 17.59 0.89 1.76
C ALA A 545 17.04 2.30 2.01
N LYS A 546 17.85 3.14 2.65
CA LYS A 546 17.55 4.54 2.88
C LYS A 546 17.39 5.33 1.58
N ALA A 547 18.35 5.23 0.66
CA ALA A 547 18.28 5.90 -0.62
C ALA A 547 17.08 5.42 -1.45
N SER A 548 16.77 4.13 -1.42
CA SER A 548 15.57 3.56 -2.06
C SER A 548 14.25 4.10 -1.51
N LEU A 549 14.15 4.32 -0.19
CA LEU A 549 12.99 5.01 0.40
C LEU A 549 12.94 6.48 -0.02
N GLN A 550 14.07 7.19 0.03
CA GLN A 550 14.18 8.61 -0.36
C GLN A 550 13.86 8.85 -1.84
N LEU A 551 14.13 7.87 -2.71
CA LEU A 551 13.75 7.89 -4.13
C LEU A 551 12.23 8.05 -4.32
N CYS A 552 11.42 7.44 -3.48
CA CYS A 552 9.97 7.69 -3.50
C CYS A 552 9.62 8.93 -2.69
N GLY A 553 10.35 9.15 -1.59
CA GLY A 553 10.17 10.23 -0.65
C GLY A 553 10.19 11.61 -1.28
N HIS A 554 11.05 11.89 -2.26
CA HIS A 554 11.15 13.23 -2.84
C HIS A 554 9.86 13.68 -3.57
N CYS A 555 8.94 12.76 -3.90
CA CYS A 555 7.59 13.08 -4.40
C CYS A 555 6.47 12.71 -3.42
N HIS A 556 6.63 11.60 -2.69
CA HIS A 556 5.64 11.04 -1.76
C HIS A 556 5.80 11.52 -0.32
N SER A 557 6.26 12.77 -0.19
CA SER A 557 6.34 13.54 1.04
C SER A 557 5.78 14.96 0.79
N ARG A 558 5.82 15.83 1.81
CA ARG A 558 5.41 17.23 1.67
C ARG A 558 6.42 18.12 2.35
N GLY A 559 6.84 19.19 1.71
CA GLY A 559 7.63 20.22 2.35
C GLY A 559 7.79 21.42 1.43
N SER A 560 8.73 22.27 1.76
CA SER A 560 9.15 23.38 0.91
C SER A 560 10.66 23.37 0.72
N SER A 561 11.11 23.84 -0.43
CA SER A 561 12.53 23.81 -0.83
C SER A 561 13.46 24.42 0.21
N ALA A 562 14.63 23.82 0.38
CA ALA A 562 15.71 24.35 1.21
C ALA A 562 16.35 25.60 0.60
N ALA A 563 16.60 25.60 -0.72
CA ALA A 563 17.26 26.71 -1.40
C ALA A 563 16.74 26.93 -2.84
N PRO A 564 16.15 28.09 -3.17
CA PRO A 564 15.85 29.19 -2.26
C PRO A 564 14.83 28.76 -1.20
N GLN A 565 15.00 29.26 0.02
CA GLN A 565 14.21 28.84 1.18
C GLN A 565 12.72 29.09 0.96
N GLY A 566 11.90 28.04 1.06
CA GLY A 566 10.43 28.14 0.98
C GLY A 566 9.86 28.47 -0.41
N ALA A 567 10.71 28.62 -1.43
CA ALA A 567 10.33 29.04 -2.77
C ALA A 567 9.42 28.03 -3.49
N TYR A 568 9.76 26.74 -3.40
CA TYR A 568 9.09 25.65 -4.10
C TYR A 568 8.35 24.73 -3.12
N GLY A 569 7.23 24.15 -3.56
CA GLY A 569 6.40 23.24 -2.76
C GLY A 569 6.83 21.77 -2.80
N PHE A 570 8.10 21.52 -3.07
CA PHE A 570 8.72 20.21 -3.30
C PHE A 570 10.21 20.31 -2.91
N PRO A 571 10.93 19.19 -2.73
CA PRO A 571 12.33 19.22 -2.33
C PRO A 571 13.17 19.79 -3.47
N TRP A 572 13.94 20.82 -3.17
CA TRP A 572 14.81 21.50 -4.12
C TRP A 572 15.90 22.24 -3.37
N ASN A 573 17.12 22.15 -3.88
CA ASN A 573 18.27 22.84 -3.34
C ASN A 573 19.20 23.24 -4.48
N GLU A 574 19.13 24.50 -4.91
CA GLU A 574 19.98 25.03 -5.98
C GLU A 574 21.49 24.96 -5.69
N ASN A 575 21.86 24.80 -4.42
CA ASN A 575 23.25 24.60 -3.98
C ASN A 575 23.61 23.12 -3.80
N GLY A 576 22.68 22.22 -4.09
CA GLY A 576 22.91 20.78 -4.12
C GLY A 576 24.00 20.45 -5.15
N GLY A 577 24.89 19.53 -4.77
CA GLY A 577 25.87 18.96 -5.69
C GLY A 577 25.22 17.98 -6.67
N GLY A 578 26.03 17.28 -7.47
CA GLY A 578 25.52 16.21 -8.32
C GLY A 578 25.01 16.66 -9.70
N PRO A 579 24.70 15.69 -10.57
CA PRO A 579 24.18 15.94 -11.91
C PRO A 579 22.67 16.28 -11.92
N GLY A 580 22.05 16.46 -10.75
CA GLY A 580 20.62 16.79 -10.61
C GLY A 580 20.29 18.28 -10.77
N HIS A 581 21.30 19.16 -10.75
CA HIS A 581 21.14 20.60 -10.95
C HIS A 581 20.04 21.24 -10.06
N GLY A 582 19.97 20.82 -8.81
CA GLY A 582 18.99 21.28 -7.81
C GLY A 582 17.89 20.27 -7.49
N GLU A 583 17.69 19.27 -8.35
CA GLU A 583 16.87 18.09 -8.05
C GLU A 583 17.63 17.12 -7.14
N PHE A 584 16.90 16.51 -6.20
CA PHE A 584 17.44 15.41 -5.38
C PHE A 584 17.55 14.13 -6.22
N ILE A 585 18.74 13.51 -6.22
CA ILE A 585 19.01 12.20 -6.82
C ILE A 585 19.40 11.21 -5.72
N ALA A 586 18.52 10.24 -5.47
CA ALA A 586 18.71 9.21 -4.47
C ALA A 586 20.02 8.43 -4.67
N GLY A 587 20.81 8.32 -3.60
CA GLY A 587 22.09 7.61 -3.58
C GLY A 587 23.27 8.46 -4.06
N ILE A 588 23.04 9.51 -4.84
CA ILE A 588 24.07 10.51 -5.17
C ILE A 588 24.11 11.58 -4.09
N ASP A 589 22.95 12.15 -3.79
CA ASP A 589 22.80 13.18 -2.77
C ASP A 589 22.70 12.54 -1.39
N PRO A 590 23.34 13.14 -0.36
CA PRO A 590 23.46 12.49 0.95
C PRO A 590 22.11 12.24 1.61
N GLU A 591 21.26 13.26 1.68
CA GLU A 591 20.01 13.22 2.42
C GLU A 591 18.91 14.03 1.74
N LEU A 592 17.71 13.45 1.67
CA LEU A 592 16.53 14.14 1.15
C LEU A 592 16.13 15.33 2.03
N ASP A 593 16.38 15.26 3.34
CA ASP A 593 16.02 16.31 4.28
C ASP A 593 16.78 17.62 4.02
N ASP A 594 17.98 17.55 3.42
CA ASP A 594 18.78 18.72 3.04
C ASP A 594 18.18 19.51 1.86
N TYR A 595 17.13 18.97 1.23
CA TYR A 595 16.38 19.60 0.14
C TYR A 595 15.08 20.25 0.64
N TYR A 596 14.82 20.20 1.94
CA TYR A 596 13.67 20.80 2.60
C TYR A 596 14.07 21.84 3.65
N ASP A 597 13.42 23.01 3.62
CA ASP A 597 13.53 24.04 4.66
C ASP A 597 12.74 23.66 5.92
N GLN A 598 11.50 23.22 5.72
CA GLN A 598 10.70 22.58 6.74
C GLN A 598 10.63 21.11 6.35
N ASN A 599 11.27 20.27 7.18
CA ASN A 599 11.29 18.82 7.00
C ASN A 599 9.86 18.35 6.67
N PRO A 600 9.69 17.35 5.79
CA PRO A 600 8.43 16.66 5.63
C PRO A 600 7.96 15.99 6.92
N GLY A 601 7.51 16.79 7.88
CA GLY A 601 6.84 16.33 9.08
C GLY A 601 5.50 15.70 8.71
N LEU A 602 4.94 14.94 9.66
CA LEU A 602 3.56 14.48 9.56
C LEU A 602 2.63 15.69 9.67
N TRP A 603 2.09 16.15 8.54
CA TRP A 603 0.99 17.10 8.48
C TRP A 603 -0.28 16.39 8.96
N GLY A 604 -0.60 16.54 10.24
CA GLY A 604 -1.67 15.80 10.92
C GLY A 604 -1.54 15.83 12.44
N ASP A 605 -2.21 14.90 13.12
CA ASP A 605 -2.05 14.73 14.56
C ASP A 605 -0.59 14.32 14.87
N PRO A 606 0.12 15.05 15.75
CA PRO A 606 1.53 14.78 16.07
C PRO A 606 1.78 13.39 16.67
N VAL A 607 0.74 12.64 17.06
CA VAL A 607 0.90 11.40 17.83
C VAL A 607 0.71 10.10 17.02
N ALA A 608 0.02 10.06 15.86
CA ALA A 608 -0.33 8.74 15.31
C ALA A 608 -0.46 8.51 13.79
N HIS A 609 -1.02 9.42 12.96
CA HIS A 609 -1.34 9.03 11.56
C HIS A 609 -1.35 10.19 10.55
N SER A 610 -0.86 9.94 9.33
CA SER A 610 -1.04 10.87 8.22
C SER A 610 -2.52 10.94 7.78
N LYS A 611 -3.15 12.11 7.94
CA LYS A 611 -4.53 12.37 7.48
C LYS A 611 -4.58 13.07 6.11
N LYS A 612 -3.42 13.25 5.46
CA LYS A 612 -3.27 13.99 4.19
C LYS A 612 -2.48 13.16 3.19
N HIS A 613 -2.78 13.35 1.90
CA HIS A 613 -2.06 12.73 0.79
C HIS A 613 -0.57 13.14 0.77
N HIS A 614 0.27 12.29 0.14
CA HIS A 614 1.71 12.51 -0.06
C HIS A 614 2.51 12.48 1.24
N GLN A 615 2.26 11.49 2.10
CA GLN A 615 3.00 11.30 3.36
C GLN A 615 3.43 9.84 3.55
N GLN A 616 3.30 9.03 2.49
CA GLN A 616 3.59 7.60 2.54
C GLN A 616 5.03 7.32 2.94
N TYR A 617 5.98 8.14 2.45
CA TYR A 617 7.38 8.02 2.83
C TYR A 617 7.61 8.22 4.33
N ASN A 618 6.99 9.25 4.91
CA ASN A 618 7.15 9.55 6.34
C ASN A 618 6.48 8.51 7.22
N ASP A 619 5.34 7.98 6.79
CA ASP A 619 4.65 6.89 7.49
C ASP A 619 5.51 5.62 7.44
N GLU A 620 6.10 5.30 6.29
CA GLU A 620 6.97 4.13 6.11
C GLU A 620 8.22 4.21 7.00
N LEU A 621 8.88 5.38 7.06
CA LEU A 621 10.05 5.58 7.93
C LEU A 621 9.76 5.33 9.42
N LYS A 622 8.50 5.54 9.85
CA LYS A 622 8.06 5.28 11.22
C LYS A 622 7.55 3.86 11.43
N ALA A 623 7.22 3.16 10.36
CA ALA A 623 6.72 1.80 10.42
C ALA A 623 7.84 0.83 10.79
N LYS A 624 7.45 -0.31 11.38
CA LYS A 624 8.37 -1.43 11.60
C LYS A 624 8.85 -2.02 10.27
N HIS A 625 8.14 -1.86 9.17
CA HIS A 625 8.57 -2.33 7.84
C HIS A 625 9.95 -1.79 7.44
N ALA A 626 10.17 -0.47 7.54
CA ALA A 626 11.46 0.13 7.19
C ALA A 626 12.62 -0.29 8.11
N ASN A 627 12.33 -0.69 9.36
CA ASN A 627 13.33 -0.96 10.40
C ASN A 627 12.92 -2.15 11.29
N ASN A 628 12.71 -3.32 10.71
CA ASN A 628 12.55 -4.58 11.46
C ASN A 628 13.89 -5.35 11.47
N PRO A 629 14.07 -6.34 12.36
CA PRO A 629 15.35 -7.05 12.47
C PRO A 629 15.61 -8.11 11.39
N PHE A 630 14.67 -8.36 10.47
CA PHE A 630 14.78 -9.40 9.45
C PHE A 630 15.05 -8.81 8.06
N GLU A 631 14.29 -7.80 7.65
CA GLU A 631 14.39 -7.19 6.32
C GLU A 631 14.10 -5.67 6.35
N LYS A 632 14.93 -4.87 5.69
CA LYS A 632 14.65 -3.46 5.42
C LYS A 632 13.72 -3.34 4.23
N VAL A 633 12.42 -3.40 4.50
CA VAL A 633 11.36 -3.24 3.50
C VAL A 633 11.39 -1.82 2.95
N THR A 634 11.28 -1.67 1.63
CA THR A 634 11.13 -0.35 1.00
C THR A 634 9.92 -0.28 0.10
N CYS A 635 9.62 0.92 -0.41
CA CYS A 635 8.48 1.14 -1.29
C CYS A 635 8.44 0.14 -2.44
N GLN A 636 9.59 -0.18 -3.05
CA GLN A 636 9.68 -1.08 -4.20
C GLN A 636 9.59 -2.57 -3.85
N THR A 637 9.75 -2.95 -2.57
CA THR A 637 9.48 -4.31 -2.10
C THR A 637 8.02 -4.66 -2.37
N CYS A 638 7.11 -3.71 -2.10
CA CYS A 638 5.68 -3.89 -2.29
C CYS A 638 5.18 -3.34 -3.63
N HIS A 639 5.71 -2.21 -4.11
CA HIS A 639 5.20 -1.50 -5.28
C HIS A 639 6.05 -1.70 -6.52
N SER A 640 5.42 -2.03 -7.65
CA SER A 640 6.07 -1.96 -8.95
C SER A 640 6.09 -0.51 -9.46
N PRO A 641 7.27 0.11 -9.65
CA PRO A 641 7.37 1.48 -10.18
C PRO A 641 7.02 1.58 -11.67
N HIS A 642 7.01 0.45 -12.38
CA HIS A 642 6.94 0.40 -13.85
C HIS A 642 5.60 -0.07 -14.42
N SER A 643 4.61 -0.46 -13.61
CA SER A 643 3.43 -1.16 -14.14
C SER A 643 2.19 -0.29 -14.32
N ALA A 644 1.29 -0.79 -15.18
CA ALA A 644 0.19 -0.04 -15.80
C ALA A 644 -1.08 0.15 -14.93
N SER A 645 -1.20 -0.52 -13.78
CA SER A 645 -2.47 -0.63 -13.03
C SER A 645 -2.44 0.08 -11.68
N ARG A 646 -3.62 0.40 -11.12
CA ARG A 646 -3.86 1.16 -9.87
C ARG A 646 -3.10 0.69 -8.63
N SER A 647 -2.76 -0.59 -8.61
CA SER A 647 -2.31 -1.29 -7.42
C SER A 647 -1.48 -2.49 -7.86
N PRO A 648 -0.40 -2.29 -8.63
CA PRO A 648 0.49 -3.39 -8.89
C PRO A 648 1.39 -3.42 -7.67
N PHE A 649 0.81 -3.94 -6.58
CA PHE A 649 1.66 -4.63 -5.67
C PHE A 649 2.34 -5.69 -6.56
N GLN A 650 3.64 -5.57 -6.73
CA GLN A 650 4.43 -6.67 -7.22
C GLN A 650 5.33 -6.92 -6.04
N LEU A 651 4.98 -7.95 -5.27
CA LEU A 651 5.73 -8.26 -4.09
C LEU A 651 6.83 -9.20 -4.50
N HIS A 652 8.07 -8.78 -4.27
CA HIS A 652 9.24 -9.63 -4.39
C HIS A 652 9.69 -9.98 -2.97
N VAL A 653 9.64 -11.25 -2.62
CA VAL A 653 9.96 -11.76 -1.28
C VAL A 653 10.49 -13.19 -1.39
N ASP A 654 11.55 -13.52 -0.68
CA ASP A 654 12.19 -14.85 -0.68
C ASP A 654 12.52 -15.35 -2.12
N GLY A 655 12.88 -14.42 -3.02
CA GLY A 655 13.13 -14.68 -4.43
C GLY A 655 11.88 -15.01 -5.28
N TRP A 656 10.69 -15.04 -4.68
CA TRP A 656 9.42 -15.24 -5.40
C TRP A 656 8.83 -13.90 -5.82
N THR A 657 8.10 -13.89 -6.94
CA THR A 657 7.41 -12.68 -7.42
C THR A 657 5.92 -12.91 -7.52
N TYR A 658 5.15 -12.22 -6.70
CA TYR A 658 3.69 -12.22 -6.72
C TYR A 658 3.19 -11.06 -7.58
N THR A 659 2.33 -11.32 -8.57
CA THR A 659 1.73 -10.25 -9.37
C THR A 659 0.37 -9.85 -8.83
N ARG A 660 0.23 -8.58 -8.43
CA ARG A 660 -1.01 -8.06 -7.82
C ARG A 660 -1.47 -8.90 -6.61
N PRO A 661 -0.60 -9.21 -5.63
CA PRO A 661 -1.01 -9.88 -4.40
C PRO A 661 -2.12 -9.05 -3.74
N ASP A 662 -3.22 -9.73 -3.47
CA ASP A 662 -4.44 -9.10 -3.01
C ASP A 662 -4.49 -9.14 -1.48
N TYR A 663 -4.53 -7.95 -0.87
CA TYR A 663 -4.67 -7.81 0.58
C TYR A 663 -6.00 -8.35 1.11
N ARG A 664 -7.02 -8.50 0.25
CA ARG A 664 -8.35 -9.01 0.63
C ARG A 664 -8.35 -10.51 0.94
N ILE A 665 -7.33 -11.23 0.49
CA ILE A 665 -7.10 -12.65 0.74
C ILE A 665 -5.83 -12.88 1.56
N ASN A 666 -5.36 -11.85 2.27
CA ASN A 666 -4.18 -11.85 3.15
C ASN A 666 -2.83 -12.15 2.49
N VAL A 667 -2.79 -12.48 1.18
CA VAL A 667 -1.56 -12.80 0.44
C VAL A 667 -0.53 -11.68 0.53
N LEU A 668 -0.94 -10.41 0.40
CA LEU A 668 0.00 -9.28 0.48
C LEU A 668 0.83 -9.28 1.78
N CYS A 669 0.23 -9.69 2.90
CA CYS A 669 0.89 -9.69 4.20
C CYS A 669 1.58 -11.03 4.47
N LEU A 670 0.85 -12.13 4.26
CA LEU A 670 1.35 -13.48 4.57
C LEU A 670 2.49 -13.91 3.65
N ALA A 671 2.66 -13.29 2.48
CA ALA A 671 3.83 -13.55 1.66
C ALA A 671 5.14 -13.22 2.39
N CYS A 672 5.15 -12.30 3.36
CA CYS A 672 6.28 -12.10 4.28
C CYS A 672 6.05 -12.80 5.63
N HIS A 673 4.86 -12.65 6.22
CA HIS A 673 4.59 -13.04 7.61
C HIS A 673 4.27 -14.53 7.83
N ALA A 674 3.92 -15.29 6.79
CA ALA A 674 3.82 -16.74 6.91
C ALA A 674 5.15 -17.31 7.42
N THR A 675 5.09 -18.46 8.08
CA THR A 675 6.21 -19.14 8.77
C THR A 675 6.78 -18.40 9.98
N HIS A 676 6.20 -17.26 10.39
CA HIS A 676 6.70 -16.46 11.51
C HIS A 676 5.61 -16.16 12.55
N GLY A 677 6.01 -16.10 13.83
CA GLY A 677 5.13 -15.69 14.93
C GLY A 677 3.82 -16.50 14.96
N ASP A 678 2.70 -15.79 15.04
CA ASP A 678 1.35 -16.40 15.08
C ASP A 678 0.94 -17.09 13.76
N PHE A 679 1.73 -16.93 12.69
CA PHE A 679 1.52 -17.55 11.38
C PHE A 679 2.58 -18.61 11.07
N SER A 680 3.27 -19.14 12.08
CA SER A 680 4.31 -20.17 11.93
C SER A 680 3.84 -21.43 11.20
N ASP A 681 2.54 -21.70 11.26
CA ASP A 681 1.93 -22.91 10.71
C ASP A 681 1.45 -22.74 9.27
N ILE A 682 1.48 -21.51 8.74
CA ILE A 682 1.17 -21.23 7.33
C ILE A 682 2.47 -21.35 6.53
N ALA A 683 2.51 -22.26 5.55
CA ALA A 683 3.66 -22.37 4.65
C ALA A 683 3.59 -21.28 3.57
N LYS A 684 4.76 -20.84 3.07
CA LYS A 684 4.84 -19.91 1.93
C LYS A 684 4.16 -20.47 0.68
N THR A 685 4.23 -21.80 0.48
CA THR A 685 3.52 -22.50 -0.60
C THR A 685 1.99 -22.42 -0.47
N ASP A 686 1.45 -22.39 0.75
CA ASP A 686 0.00 -22.19 0.96
C ASP A 686 -0.40 -20.79 0.50
N VAL A 687 0.39 -19.78 0.84
CA VAL A 687 0.16 -18.39 0.41
C VAL A 687 0.22 -18.28 -1.12
N ALA A 688 1.19 -18.93 -1.76
CA ALA A 688 1.29 -18.96 -3.22
C ALA A 688 0.10 -19.68 -3.87
N ALA A 689 -0.34 -20.82 -3.32
CA ALA A 689 -1.51 -21.54 -3.81
C ALA A 689 -2.79 -20.71 -3.70
N VAL A 690 -3.00 -20.01 -2.57
CA VAL A 690 -4.13 -19.08 -2.39
C VAL A 690 -4.11 -17.97 -3.44
N HIS A 691 -2.93 -17.41 -3.74
CA HIS A 691 -2.80 -16.37 -4.76
C HIS A 691 -3.10 -16.88 -6.16
N VAL A 692 -2.53 -18.03 -6.55
CA VAL A 692 -2.77 -18.65 -7.86
C VAL A 692 -4.25 -19.01 -8.03
N GLY A 693 -4.88 -19.56 -7.00
CA GLY A 693 -6.31 -19.87 -7.00
C GLY A 693 -7.22 -18.64 -7.11
N ALA A 694 -6.70 -17.44 -6.87
CA ALA A 694 -7.39 -16.17 -7.06
C ALA A 694 -7.07 -15.51 -8.41
N GLU A 695 -6.62 -16.29 -9.39
CA GLU A 695 -6.17 -15.85 -10.72
C GLU A 695 -4.93 -14.93 -10.68
N GLY A 696 -4.21 -14.94 -9.57
CA GLY A 696 -2.89 -14.33 -9.43
C GLY A 696 -1.80 -15.19 -10.08
N THR A 697 -0.59 -14.64 -10.21
CA THR A 697 0.57 -15.42 -10.67
C THR A 697 1.72 -15.27 -9.68
N VAL A 698 2.35 -16.39 -9.33
CA VAL A 698 3.61 -16.41 -8.59
C VAL A 698 4.67 -17.02 -9.48
N THR A 699 5.85 -16.41 -9.54
CA THR A 699 7.04 -17.04 -10.12
C THR A 699 8.01 -17.42 -9.02
N ASP A 700 8.65 -18.58 -9.16
CA ASP A 700 9.75 -19.03 -8.30
C ASP A 700 11.05 -18.24 -8.55
N MET A 701 12.12 -18.63 -7.87
CA MET A 701 13.44 -17.98 -7.92
C MET A 701 14.09 -18.08 -9.31
N GLU A 702 13.74 -19.12 -10.07
CA GLU A 702 14.17 -19.34 -11.45
C GLU A 702 13.28 -18.62 -12.47
N GLY A 703 12.24 -17.91 -12.02
CA GLY A 703 11.30 -17.18 -12.85
C GLY A 703 10.24 -18.05 -13.52
N ASN A 704 10.10 -19.32 -13.11
CA ASN A 704 9.06 -20.20 -13.62
C ASN A 704 7.74 -19.92 -12.90
N ALA A 705 6.64 -19.95 -13.64
CA ALA A 705 5.31 -19.82 -13.04
C ALA A 705 4.99 -21.04 -12.17
N MET A 706 4.64 -20.77 -10.91
CA MET A 706 4.17 -21.80 -9.99
C MET A 706 2.74 -22.23 -10.35
N THR A 707 2.44 -23.51 -10.20
CA THR A 707 1.12 -24.09 -10.46
C THR A 707 0.71 -25.01 -9.33
N PHE A 708 -0.58 -25.06 -9.05
CA PHE A 708 -1.17 -25.84 -7.96
C PHE A 708 -2.45 -26.52 -8.44
N THR A 709 -2.76 -27.65 -7.85
CA THR A 709 -4.03 -28.36 -8.07
C THR A 709 -5.18 -27.70 -7.29
N GLU A 710 -6.42 -27.94 -7.71
CA GLU A 710 -7.60 -27.42 -7.00
C GLU A 710 -7.69 -27.91 -5.55
N GLU A 711 -7.22 -29.14 -5.27
CA GLU A 711 -7.19 -29.70 -3.92
C GLU A 711 -6.16 -28.98 -3.03
N GLU A 712 -4.96 -28.71 -3.54
CA GLU A 712 -3.93 -27.93 -2.84
C GLU A 712 -4.40 -26.50 -2.57
N ILE A 713 -5.04 -25.86 -3.55
CA ILE A 713 -5.61 -24.50 -3.40
C ILE A 713 -6.70 -24.49 -2.32
N ALA A 714 -7.59 -25.49 -2.30
CA ALA A 714 -8.64 -25.57 -1.31
C ALA A 714 -8.08 -25.80 0.11
N ALA A 715 -7.10 -26.70 0.26
CA ALA A 715 -6.43 -26.95 1.54
C ALA A 715 -5.70 -25.68 2.03
N ALA A 716 -4.92 -25.04 1.16
CA ALA A 716 -4.19 -23.81 1.50
C ALA A 716 -5.12 -22.68 1.94
N ARG A 717 -6.27 -22.50 1.28
CA ARG A 717 -7.30 -21.52 1.69
C ARG A 717 -7.79 -21.78 3.11
N GLN A 718 -7.99 -23.05 3.47
CA GLN A 718 -8.43 -23.43 4.81
C GLN A 718 -7.33 -23.15 5.84
N THR A 719 -6.09 -23.57 5.58
CA THR A 719 -4.93 -23.31 6.45
C THR A 719 -4.75 -21.81 6.72
N VAL A 720 -4.80 -20.99 5.67
CA VAL A 720 -4.68 -19.53 5.79
C VAL A 720 -5.84 -18.94 6.60
N ALA A 721 -7.07 -19.36 6.33
CA ALA A 721 -8.24 -18.89 7.07
C ALA A 721 -8.17 -19.24 8.56
N ASP A 722 -7.77 -20.47 8.89
CA ASP A 722 -7.64 -20.92 10.28
C ASP A 722 -6.50 -20.22 11.02
N GLY A 723 -5.35 -20.00 10.37
CA GLY A 723 -4.24 -19.26 10.97
C GLY A 723 -4.60 -17.79 11.23
N VAL A 724 -5.24 -17.11 10.27
CA VAL A 724 -5.69 -15.72 10.45
C VAL A 724 -6.75 -15.62 11.54
N LYS A 725 -7.72 -16.53 11.56
CA LYS A 725 -8.72 -16.61 12.62
C LYS A 725 -8.08 -16.87 13.98
N GLY A 726 -7.10 -17.78 14.06
CA GLY A 726 -6.35 -18.10 15.27
C GLY A 726 -5.64 -16.87 15.83
N HIS A 727 -4.94 -16.12 14.99
CA HIS A 727 -4.32 -14.85 15.36
C HIS A 727 -5.33 -13.83 15.90
N MET A 728 -6.46 -13.64 15.22
CA MET A 728 -7.51 -12.69 15.66
C MET A 728 -8.10 -13.06 17.01
N LEU A 729 -8.37 -14.34 17.25
CA LEU A 729 -8.95 -14.82 18.51
C LEU A 729 -7.92 -14.82 19.65
N GLY A 730 -6.69 -15.25 19.37
CA GLY A 730 -5.65 -15.48 20.38
C GLY A 730 -4.93 -14.23 20.88
N ARG A 731 -4.78 -13.18 20.04
CA ARG A 731 -4.05 -11.96 20.42
C ARG A 731 -4.90 -10.71 20.54
N ALA A 732 -5.91 -10.55 19.69
CA ALA A 732 -6.74 -9.34 19.71
C ALA A 732 -7.95 -9.46 20.65
N GLY A 733 -8.29 -10.67 21.12
CA GLY A 733 -9.51 -10.91 21.90
C GLY A 733 -10.79 -10.55 21.14
N MET A 734 -10.72 -10.48 19.80
CA MET A 734 -11.82 -10.00 18.96
C MET A 734 -12.55 -11.18 18.29
N PRO A 735 -13.89 -11.15 18.22
CA PRO A 735 -14.64 -12.15 17.45
C PRO A 735 -14.24 -12.09 15.98
N ALA A 736 -14.08 -13.26 15.36
CA ALA A 736 -13.73 -13.38 13.96
C ALA A 736 -14.76 -12.65 13.08
N MET A 737 -14.39 -11.51 12.51
CA MET A 737 -15.23 -10.79 11.56
C MET A 737 -15.30 -11.58 10.25
N TYR A 738 -16.52 -11.90 9.82
CA TYR A 738 -16.79 -12.68 8.61
C TYR A 738 -17.12 -11.76 7.43
N ASP A 739 -16.37 -11.87 6.33
CA ASP A 739 -16.72 -11.28 5.03
C ASP A 739 -17.41 -12.37 4.18
N PRO A 740 -18.70 -12.21 3.81
CA PRO A 740 -19.42 -13.18 3.00
C PRO A 740 -18.84 -13.43 1.60
N GLU A 741 -18.03 -12.53 1.06
CA GLU A 741 -17.36 -12.73 -0.24
C GLU A 741 -16.00 -13.44 -0.11
N ASN A 742 -15.34 -13.39 1.05
CA ASN A 742 -13.91 -13.76 1.17
C ASN A 742 -13.54 -14.59 2.41
N GLY A 743 -14.50 -14.96 3.25
CA GLY A 743 -14.27 -15.80 4.43
C GLY A 743 -13.95 -15.02 5.72
N PRO A 744 -13.57 -15.72 6.80
CA PRO A 744 -13.28 -15.10 8.08
C PRO A 744 -11.92 -14.38 8.08
N GLY A 745 -11.90 -13.13 8.54
CA GLY A 745 -10.70 -12.40 8.95
C GLY A 745 -9.81 -11.85 7.83
N ARG A 746 -9.45 -10.56 7.94
CA ARG A 746 -8.43 -9.93 7.09
C ARG A 746 -7.44 -9.17 7.94
N CYS A 747 -6.15 -9.27 7.60
CA CYS A 747 -5.10 -8.50 8.28
C CYS A 747 -5.40 -7.00 8.24
N THR A 748 -5.91 -6.51 7.10
CA THR A 748 -6.22 -5.08 6.89
C THR A 748 -7.41 -4.56 7.69
N THR A 749 -8.25 -5.44 8.24
CA THR A 749 -9.33 -5.02 9.15
C THR A 749 -8.77 -4.40 10.43
N CYS A 750 -7.59 -4.86 10.90
CA CYS A 750 -6.98 -4.41 12.14
C CYS A 750 -5.66 -3.63 11.91
N HIS A 751 -4.80 -4.08 11.00
CA HIS A 751 -3.43 -3.55 10.84
C HIS A 751 -3.30 -2.45 9.78
N MET A 752 -4.37 -2.13 9.06
CA MET A 752 -4.42 -1.02 8.10
C MET A 752 -5.81 -0.36 8.12
N PRO A 753 -6.26 0.21 9.26
CA PRO A 753 -7.51 0.96 9.29
C PRO A 753 -7.39 2.05 8.23
N LYS A 754 -8.29 2.01 7.23
CA LYS A 754 -8.20 2.79 5.99
C LYS A 754 -7.70 4.21 6.29
N THR A 755 -6.46 4.51 5.91
CA THR A 755 -5.85 5.82 6.12
C THR A 755 -6.67 6.89 5.38
N ALA A 756 -7.54 7.56 6.14
CA ALA A 756 -8.14 8.87 5.90
C ALA A 756 -8.81 9.18 4.54
N LYS A 757 -9.47 8.23 3.85
CA LYS A 757 -10.35 8.55 2.70
C LYS A 757 -11.73 7.90 2.64
N SER A 758 -12.05 6.96 3.52
CA SER A 758 -13.45 6.62 3.82
C SER A 758 -13.61 6.68 5.32
N ALA A 759 -14.18 7.77 5.81
CA ALA A 759 -14.74 7.82 7.15
C ALA A 759 -15.82 6.73 7.21
N GLU A 760 -15.46 5.58 7.78
CA GLU A 760 -16.34 4.50 8.25
C GLU A 760 -15.43 3.33 8.62
N TYR A 761 -14.76 3.45 9.76
CA TYR A 761 -14.60 2.39 10.78
C TYR A 761 -14.25 3.07 12.09
N VAL A 762 -14.94 2.67 13.15
CA VAL A 762 -14.67 3.06 14.53
C VAL A 762 -13.43 2.28 14.97
N MET A 763 -12.38 2.97 15.39
CA MET A 763 -11.25 2.35 16.09
C MET A 763 -11.83 1.73 17.36
N GLY A 764 -11.78 0.40 17.48
CA GLY A 764 -11.99 -0.23 18.77
C GLY A 764 -10.85 0.20 19.70
N THR A 765 -11.20 0.68 20.89
CA THR A 765 -10.22 0.83 21.96
C THR A 765 -9.88 -0.55 22.51
N ASP A 766 -8.62 -0.79 22.86
CA ASP A 766 -8.27 -1.94 23.69
C ASP A 766 -8.92 -1.82 25.09
N ALA A 767 -8.75 -2.86 25.91
CA ALA A 767 -9.31 -2.89 27.26
C ALA A 767 -8.80 -1.74 28.16
N ASP A 768 -7.70 -1.10 27.77
CA ASP A 768 -7.04 0.00 28.47
C ASP A 768 -7.41 1.39 27.91
N GLY A 769 -8.26 1.44 26.89
CA GLY A 769 -8.72 2.70 26.29
C GLY A 769 -7.77 3.30 25.26
N ASN A 770 -6.72 2.58 24.85
CA ASN A 770 -5.82 3.03 23.79
C ASN A 770 -6.41 2.67 22.42
N SER A 771 -6.19 3.55 21.45
CA SER A 771 -6.56 3.28 20.06
C SER A 771 -5.59 2.25 19.47
N ALA A 772 -6.10 1.11 19.03
CA ALA A 772 -5.33 0.08 18.33
C ALA A 772 -4.71 0.60 17.03
#